data_AF-A0A5B0NW77-F1
#
_entry.id   AF-A0A5B0NW77-F1
#
_cell.length_a   1.000
_cell.length_b   1.000
_cell.length_c   1.000
_cell.angle_alpha   90.00
_cell.angle_beta   90.00
_cell.angle_gamma   90.00
#
_symmetry.space_group_name_H-M   'P 1'
#
loop_
_entity.id
_entity.type
_entity.pdbx_description
1 polymer ?
#
loop_
_entity_poly.entity_id
_entity_poly.type
_entity_poly.pdbx_seq_one_letter_code
_entity_poly.pdbx_strand_id
1 'polypeptide(L)'
;MIIHKTGQDTPDRRISNSGAQSLMSLLFLPFLHKHGEYILIYIHPTPNLAQAVLFLFSSFPPAKVLFGQGIPPHCEPVRELSFCHNHILLFFPAYWSPGCLVVLGPIGSPWTALFVKLFQSNRSGRRKFFIMSKPTLTIPTSPQHLRNRQRKNLPDYDPDSDLSESEGLGGTRPQPDDTWEDDEETAVDDDSYVQRTLRREKPLPPITWRNFYREINLISTLALTIVPVLSLYGALTTPLCRFTLAWSIVYYYFTGLGITAGYHRLWAHRSYNASPLLQYFLALGGSGAVEGSIRWWARGHRAHHRYTDTDLDPYSAHKGLLWSHVGWMIVKPRRKPGIADVSDLSRNQVVRWQHRWYLPLIFGMGFFFPTLVAGLGWGDWRGGFFYAGAARLLFVHHSTFCVNSLAHWLGEAPFDDKHTPRDHIITAFVTIGEGYHNFHHEFPQDFRNAIRWYQYDPTKWFIAVAAFLGLATELKTFPDNEIRKGQYGMKLKELQQDFREVKWPTSSNDLPILTWEQFVDEADKKNGRDLIVIGGFIHDVTEFIDEHPGGRALIKTRLGKDATTAFHGGVYEHSNAAHNLLAMLRVGVIEGGYEVEHLKKKVGVFRKEQQIPICGPKTLGTVSTPDSPVLGIKPIYP
;
A
#
# COMPACT_ATOMS: atom_id res chain seq x y z
N MET A 1 28.75 -38.35 -8.33
CA MET A 1 28.78 -39.80 -8.07
C MET A 1 28.38 -40.50 -9.36
N ILE A 2 29.34 -41.15 -10.04
CA ILE A 2 29.13 -41.86 -11.31
C ILE A 2 28.52 -43.22 -10.97
N ILE A 3 27.37 -43.59 -11.55
CA ILE A 3 27.06 -45.00 -11.88
C ILE A 3 26.36 -45.07 -13.25
N HIS A 4 26.76 -46.10 -13.97
CA HIS A 4 26.71 -46.45 -15.38
C HIS A 4 25.41 -47.16 -15.84
N LYS A 5 25.15 -47.09 -17.17
CA LYS A 5 24.64 -48.14 -18.11
C LYS A 5 23.22 -48.70 -17.89
N THR A 6 22.40 -49.11 -18.86
CA THR A 6 22.47 -49.68 -20.23
C THR A 6 21.03 -49.50 -20.82
N GLY A 7 20.69 -49.35 -22.09
CA GLY A 7 21.19 -49.90 -23.36
C GLY A 7 20.08 -50.74 -24.03
N GLN A 8 19.71 -50.40 -25.29
CA GLN A 8 19.12 -51.25 -26.36
C GLN A 8 17.71 -51.86 -26.15
N ASP A 9 16.83 -52.12 -27.13
CA ASP A 9 16.78 -51.99 -28.59
C ASP A 9 15.30 -52.03 -29.07
N THR A 10 15.09 -51.54 -30.30
CA THR A 10 13.95 -51.46 -31.26
C THR A 10 13.01 -52.70 -31.47
N PRO A 11 12.06 -52.76 -32.45
CA PRO A 11 11.07 -51.80 -33.02
C PRO A 11 9.62 -52.39 -33.27
N ASP A 12 8.74 -51.55 -33.82
CA ASP A 12 7.61 -51.83 -34.75
C ASP A 12 6.32 -52.55 -34.31
N ARG A 13 5.19 -51.83 -34.40
CA ARG A 13 4.02 -52.18 -35.26
C ARG A 13 2.93 -51.09 -35.26
N ARG A 14 2.52 -50.69 -36.46
CA ARG A 14 1.29 -49.92 -36.76
C ARG A 14 0.04 -50.75 -36.43
N ILE A 15 -1.06 -50.10 -36.01
CA ILE A 15 -2.42 -50.19 -36.58
C ILE A 15 -3.34 -49.16 -35.90
N SER A 16 -4.34 -48.76 -36.67
CA SER A 16 -5.23 -47.60 -36.60
C SER A 16 -6.34 -47.62 -35.54
N ASN A 17 -6.82 -46.39 -35.32
CA ASN A 17 -8.22 -45.95 -35.18
C ASN A 17 -8.85 -45.79 -33.80
N SER A 18 -9.38 -44.56 -33.68
CA SER A 18 -10.60 -44.12 -33.01
C SER A 18 -10.68 -44.11 -31.50
N GLY A 19 -10.92 -42.91 -30.99
CA GLY A 19 -12.05 -42.69 -30.10
C GLY A 19 -11.73 -42.71 -28.61
N ALA A 20 -11.73 -41.50 -28.05
CA ALA A 20 -12.08 -41.16 -26.67
C ALA A 20 -11.02 -41.37 -25.57
N GLN A 21 -11.06 -40.42 -24.64
CA GLN A 21 -10.54 -40.42 -23.27
C GLN A 21 -9.03 -40.18 -23.07
N SER A 22 -8.70 -39.00 -22.52
CA SER A 22 -7.98 -38.88 -21.24
C SER A 22 -7.74 -37.40 -20.92
N LEU A 23 -8.36 -36.88 -19.86
CA LEU A 23 -7.80 -36.78 -18.50
C LEU A 23 -6.73 -35.68 -18.40
N MET A 24 -7.23 -34.52 -17.96
CA MET A 24 -6.46 -33.46 -17.31
C MET A 24 -5.85 -34.02 -16.01
N SER A 25 -4.54 -34.24 -16.05
CA SER A 25 -3.69 -34.38 -14.87
C SER A 25 -2.45 -33.55 -15.12
N LEU A 26 -2.38 -32.34 -14.57
CA LEU A 26 -1.11 -31.65 -14.38
C LEU A 26 -1.06 -31.08 -12.98
N LEU A 27 -0.28 -31.82 -12.18
CA LEU A 27 0.11 -31.58 -10.81
C LEU A 27 1.00 -30.33 -10.71
N PHE A 28 0.86 -29.69 -9.55
CA PHE A 28 1.77 -28.71 -8.99
C PHE A 28 3.23 -29.20 -8.98
N LEU A 29 4.16 -28.31 -9.35
CA LEU A 29 5.58 -28.41 -8.99
C LEU A 29 6.02 -27.11 -8.28
N PRO A 30 6.76 -27.18 -7.17
CA PRO A 30 7.23 -26.02 -6.42
C PRO A 30 8.52 -25.47 -7.06
N PHE A 31 8.62 -24.15 -7.22
CA PHE A 31 9.85 -23.52 -7.69
C PHE A 31 10.74 -23.10 -6.52
N LEU A 32 11.94 -23.67 -6.50
CA LEU A 32 13.08 -23.28 -5.69
C LEU A 32 14.13 -22.63 -6.61
N HIS A 33 14.48 -21.39 -6.28
CA HIS A 33 15.81 -20.77 -6.32
C HIS A 33 16.39 -20.11 -7.60
N LYS A 34 16.86 -18.87 -7.35
CA LYS A 34 18.10 -18.18 -7.76
C LYS A 34 18.42 -17.80 -9.22
N HIS A 35 18.86 -16.54 -9.31
CA HIS A 35 19.59 -15.82 -10.36
C HIS A 35 18.87 -15.57 -11.69
N GLY A 36 18.86 -14.29 -12.06
CA GLY A 36 18.11 -13.76 -13.18
C GLY A 36 18.67 -14.18 -14.52
N GLU A 37 17.78 -14.71 -15.35
CA GLU A 37 17.75 -14.60 -16.81
C GLU A 37 16.27 -14.58 -17.23
N TYR A 38 15.88 -13.64 -18.09
CA TYR A 38 14.50 -13.56 -18.60
C TYR A 38 14.32 -14.55 -19.76
N ILE A 39 13.35 -15.47 -19.65
CA ILE A 39 12.94 -16.35 -20.76
C ILE A 39 11.78 -15.69 -21.52
N LEU A 40 11.99 -15.37 -22.80
CA LEU A 40 10.96 -14.91 -23.72
C LEU A 40 10.21 -16.12 -24.31
N ILE A 41 8.95 -16.31 -23.95
CA ILE A 41 8.09 -17.36 -24.54
C ILE A 41 7.29 -16.75 -25.70
N TYR A 42 7.59 -17.18 -26.93
CA TYR A 42 6.87 -16.81 -28.15
C TYR A 42 5.73 -17.82 -28.38
N ILE A 43 4.47 -17.37 -28.32
CA ILE A 43 3.30 -18.23 -28.62
C ILE A 43 2.80 -17.89 -30.03
N HIS A 44 2.86 -18.87 -30.93
CA HIS A 44 2.32 -18.78 -32.29
C HIS A 44 0.77 -18.74 -32.25
N PRO A 45 0.09 -17.72 -32.83
CA PRO A 45 -1.36 -17.71 -32.90
C PRO A 45 -1.85 -18.63 -34.02
N THR A 46 -2.74 -19.56 -33.71
CA THR A 46 -3.46 -20.37 -34.70
C THR A 46 -4.71 -19.64 -35.22
N PRO A 47 -5.21 -19.95 -36.43
CA PRO A 47 -6.16 -19.09 -37.18
C PRO A 47 -7.57 -18.97 -36.58
N ASN A 48 -7.89 -19.70 -35.51
CA ASN A 48 -9.26 -19.78 -34.99
C ASN A 48 -9.61 -18.68 -33.96
N LEU A 49 -8.66 -17.81 -33.58
CA LEU A 49 -8.94 -16.68 -32.70
C LEU A 49 -9.49 -15.45 -33.47
N ALA A 50 -9.19 -15.33 -34.76
CA ALA A 50 -9.63 -14.22 -35.60
C ALA A 50 -11.11 -14.30 -36.00
N GLN A 51 -11.68 -15.51 -36.09
CA GLN A 51 -13.10 -15.70 -36.41
C GLN A 51 -14.04 -15.48 -35.19
N ALA A 52 -13.54 -15.63 -33.97
CA ALA A 52 -14.34 -15.37 -32.76
C ALA A 52 -14.54 -13.85 -32.50
N VAL A 53 -13.64 -13.00 -32.99
CA VAL A 53 -13.71 -11.54 -32.82
C VAL A 53 -14.59 -10.88 -33.91
N LEU A 54 -14.74 -11.52 -35.08
CA LEU A 54 -15.55 -11.01 -36.20
C LEU A 54 -17.05 -11.35 -36.11
N PHE A 55 -17.47 -12.21 -35.18
CA PHE A 55 -18.89 -12.58 -35.01
C PHE A 55 -19.68 -11.64 -34.06
N LEU A 56 -19.02 -10.65 -33.44
CA LEU A 56 -19.66 -9.70 -32.52
C LEU A 56 -20.22 -8.41 -33.18
N PHE A 57 -20.14 -8.27 -34.51
CA PHE A 57 -20.61 -7.06 -35.22
C PHE A 57 -21.35 -7.35 -36.54
N SER A 58 -22.38 -8.19 -36.53
CA SER A 58 -23.24 -8.41 -37.72
C SER A 58 -24.76 -8.46 -37.45
N SER A 59 -25.24 -7.73 -36.44
CA SER A 59 -26.67 -7.70 -36.08
C SER A 59 -27.27 -6.29 -36.05
N PHE A 60 -27.24 -5.55 -37.17
CA PHE A 60 -28.15 -4.41 -37.42
C PHE A 60 -28.44 -4.29 -38.93
N PRO A 61 -29.68 -3.95 -39.36
CA PRO A 61 -30.07 -3.91 -40.77
C PRO A 61 -29.54 -2.65 -41.49
N PRO A 62 -29.38 -2.67 -42.83
CA PRO A 62 -28.76 -1.57 -43.57
C PRO A 62 -29.74 -0.40 -43.74
N ALA A 63 -29.37 0.79 -43.27
CA ALA A 63 -30.03 2.04 -43.63
C ALA A 63 -29.50 2.54 -44.99
N LYS A 64 -30.42 2.86 -45.90
CA LYS A 64 -30.17 3.42 -47.24
C LYS A 64 -29.38 4.73 -47.14
N VAL A 65 -28.26 4.82 -47.86
CA VAL A 65 -27.51 6.06 -48.07
C VAL A 65 -27.91 6.65 -49.43
N LEU A 66 -28.44 7.87 -49.41
CA LEU A 66 -28.69 8.70 -50.59
C LEU A 66 -27.36 9.36 -51.02
N PHE A 67 -26.98 9.19 -52.29
CA PHE A 67 -25.82 9.84 -52.89
C PHE A 67 -26.10 11.33 -53.12
N GLY A 68 -25.28 12.20 -52.51
CA GLY A 68 -25.12 13.60 -52.89
C GLY A 68 -23.76 13.78 -53.57
N GLN A 69 -23.78 14.20 -54.84
CA GLN A 69 -22.62 14.46 -55.68
C GLN A 69 -21.79 15.65 -55.19
N GLY A 70 -20.46 15.61 -55.40
CA GLY A 70 -19.60 16.79 -55.35
C GLY A 70 -18.15 16.50 -55.01
N ILE A 71 -17.35 16.09 -56.00
CA ILE A 71 -15.87 16.15 -55.97
C ILE A 71 -15.46 17.55 -56.47
N PRO A 72 -14.37 18.15 -55.96
CA PRO A 72 -13.23 18.40 -56.83
C PRO A 72 -11.89 17.90 -56.25
N PRO A 73 -10.91 17.62 -57.13
CA PRO A 73 -9.72 16.82 -56.83
C PRO A 73 -8.55 17.71 -56.41
N HIS A 74 -7.61 17.20 -55.60
CA HIS A 74 -6.16 17.41 -55.76
C HIS A 74 -5.38 16.60 -54.71
N CYS A 75 -4.29 16.01 -55.18
CA CYS A 75 -3.19 15.32 -54.48
C CYS A 75 -3.25 13.77 -54.40
N GLU A 76 -2.25 13.19 -55.07
CA GLU A 76 -1.91 11.77 -55.25
C GLU A 76 -1.55 11.02 -53.96
N PRO A 77 -1.56 9.67 -53.99
CA PRO A 77 -1.26 8.85 -52.82
C PRO A 77 0.25 8.71 -52.62
N VAL A 78 0.77 9.22 -51.50
CA VAL A 78 2.10 8.80 -51.02
C VAL A 78 1.94 7.45 -50.30
N ARG A 79 2.43 6.40 -50.96
CA ARG A 79 2.75 5.12 -50.33
C ARG A 79 4.02 5.31 -49.51
N GLU A 80 3.90 5.29 -48.18
CA GLU A 80 4.96 4.80 -47.28
C GLU A 80 4.39 4.66 -45.86
N LEU A 81 4.22 3.41 -45.41
CA LEU A 81 3.84 3.05 -44.05
C LEU A 81 5.12 2.70 -43.31
N SER A 82 5.70 3.67 -42.61
CA SER A 82 6.72 3.41 -41.59
C SER A 82 6.03 3.05 -40.28
N PHE A 83 6.27 1.83 -39.79
CA PHE A 83 5.82 1.36 -38.50
C PHE A 83 6.60 2.09 -37.39
N CYS A 84 5.92 2.93 -36.62
CA CYS A 84 6.38 3.38 -35.30
C CYS A 84 5.41 2.86 -34.23
N HIS A 85 5.99 2.33 -33.17
CA HIS A 85 5.33 1.56 -32.11
C HIS A 85 4.23 2.34 -31.36
N ASN A 86 3.21 1.57 -30.93
CA ASN A 86 2.14 1.91 -29.98
C ASN A 86 1.29 3.12 -30.37
N HIS A 87 0.06 2.90 -30.86
CA HIS A 87 -1.18 3.60 -30.49
C HIS A 87 -2.33 3.11 -31.40
N ILE A 88 -3.41 2.57 -30.81
CA ILE A 88 -4.69 2.33 -31.49
C ILE A 88 -5.66 3.42 -31.03
N LEU A 89 -6.10 4.27 -31.96
CA LEU A 89 -7.16 5.26 -31.74
C LEU A 89 -8.49 4.66 -32.20
N LEU A 90 -9.40 4.40 -31.27
CA LEU A 90 -10.79 4.02 -31.56
C LEU A 90 -11.66 5.29 -31.50
N PHE A 91 -12.26 5.68 -32.64
CA PHE A 91 -13.29 6.72 -32.69
C PHE A 91 -14.67 6.10 -32.51
N PHE A 92 -15.44 6.59 -31.54
CA PHE A 92 -16.88 6.31 -31.41
C PHE A 92 -17.69 7.50 -31.94
N PRO A 93 -18.75 7.28 -32.74
CA PRO A 93 -19.64 8.36 -33.14
C PRO A 93 -20.62 8.67 -32.00
N ALA A 94 -20.46 9.82 -31.35
CA ALA A 94 -21.43 10.36 -30.41
C ALA A 94 -22.38 11.33 -31.15
N TYR A 95 -23.66 10.97 -31.21
CA TYR A 95 -24.75 11.84 -31.61
C TYR A 95 -25.16 12.73 -30.44
N TRP A 96 -24.69 13.98 -30.35
CA TRP A 96 -25.33 15.03 -29.55
C TRP A 96 -25.25 16.41 -30.24
N SER A 97 -26.31 17.18 -30.03
CA SER A 97 -26.69 18.50 -30.57
C SER A 97 -25.61 19.60 -30.60
N PRO A 98 -25.70 20.58 -31.53
CA PRO A 98 -24.64 21.54 -31.80
C PRO A 98 -24.54 22.62 -30.71
N GLY A 99 -23.33 22.82 -30.16
CA GLY A 99 -23.08 23.95 -29.25
C GLY A 99 -21.86 23.89 -28.34
N CYS A 100 -21.05 22.82 -28.35
CA CYS A 100 -19.83 22.75 -27.53
C CYS A 100 -18.59 22.52 -28.38
N LEU A 101 -17.70 23.52 -28.42
CA LEU A 101 -16.35 23.39 -28.96
C LEU A 101 -15.44 22.81 -27.87
N VAL A 102 -14.92 21.60 -28.06
CA VAL A 102 -13.91 21.00 -27.16
C VAL A 102 -12.57 21.03 -27.89
N VAL A 103 -11.61 21.81 -27.38
CA VAL A 103 -10.23 21.80 -27.85
C VAL A 103 -9.44 20.85 -26.96
N LEU A 104 -8.93 19.75 -27.53
CA LEU A 104 -8.05 18.81 -26.84
C LEU A 104 -6.59 19.18 -27.13
N GLY A 105 -5.85 19.56 -26.09
CA GLY A 105 -4.40 19.77 -26.15
C GLY A 105 -3.62 18.52 -25.70
N PRO A 106 -2.32 18.42 -26.04
CA PRO A 106 -1.51 17.23 -25.77
C PRO A 106 -1.30 16.98 -24.27
N ILE A 107 -1.28 15.70 -23.90
CA ILE A 107 -1.16 15.20 -22.53
C ILE A 107 0.28 15.39 -22.06
N GLY A 108 0.49 16.20 -21.02
CA GLY A 108 1.79 16.35 -20.35
C GLY A 108 2.15 17.77 -19.91
N SER A 109 1.34 18.41 -19.07
CA SER A 109 1.81 19.54 -18.24
C SER A 109 0.98 19.68 -16.95
N PRO A 110 1.52 20.27 -15.86
CA PRO A 110 0.93 20.17 -14.51
C PRO A 110 -0.33 21.03 -14.27
N TRP A 111 -0.99 21.54 -15.32
CA TRP A 111 -2.08 22.52 -15.19
C TRP A 111 -3.45 22.07 -15.69
N THR A 112 -3.65 20.79 -16.03
CA THR A 112 -5.00 20.25 -16.29
C THR A 112 -5.70 19.83 -15.01
N ALA A 113 -6.07 20.80 -14.18
CA ALA A 113 -7.17 20.69 -13.23
C ALA A 113 -8.37 21.44 -13.82
N LEU A 114 -9.26 20.76 -14.56
CA LEU A 114 -10.50 21.38 -15.00
C LEU A 114 -11.63 21.04 -14.02
N PHE A 115 -11.94 22.04 -13.19
CA PHE A 115 -13.17 22.19 -12.43
C PHE A 115 -14.41 22.07 -13.32
N VAL A 116 -15.35 21.19 -12.95
CA VAL A 116 -16.75 21.34 -13.37
C VAL A 116 -17.39 22.40 -12.46
N LYS A 117 -17.46 23.65 -12.92
CA LYS A 117 -18.39 24.64 -12.35
C LYS A 117 -19.74 24.44 -13.05
N LEU A 118 -20.70 23.84 -12.36
CA LEU A 118 -22.10 23.84 -12.78
C LEU A 118 -22.62 25.28 -12.78
N PHE A 119 -22.98 25.79 -13.96
CA PHE A 119 -23.80 27.00 -14.10
C PHE A 119 -25.25 26.63 -13.76
N GLN A 120 -25.75 27.13 -12.63
CA GLN A 120 -27.20 27.28 -12.46
C GLN A 120 -27.66 28.49 -13.27
N SER A 121 -28.44 28.22 -14.31
CA SER A 121 -29.29 29.22 -14.96
C SER A 121 -30.29 29.74 -13.92
N ASN A 122 -30.15 31.00 -13.50
CA ASN A 122 -31.22 31.70 -12.80
C ASN A 122 -31.78 32.82 -13.69
N ARG A 123 -33.10 32.77 -13.93
CA ARG A 123 -33.86 33.79 -14.66
C ARG A 123 -33.88 35.08 -13.85
N SER A 124 -32.93 35.98 -14.12
CA SER A 124 -33.13 37.44 -14.08
C SER A 124 -31.78 38.11 -14.34
N GLY A 125 -31.63 38.68 -15.53
CA GLY A 125 -30.43 39.43 -15.88
C GLY A 125 -30.27 40.65 -14.97
N ARG A 126 -29.23 40.65 -14.13
CA ARG A 126 -28.57 41.83 -13.55
C ARG A 126 -27.20 41.41 -13.03
N ARG A 127 -26.13 41.91 -13.66
CA ARG A 127 -24.75 41.77 -13.17
C ARG A 127 -24.57 42.69 -11.95
N LYS A 128 -24.20 42.13 -10.79
CA LYS A 128 -23.63 42.89 -9.66
C LYS A 128 -22.38 42.18 -9.18
N PHE A 129 -21.26 42.91 -9.21
CA PHE A 129 -20.01 42.51 -8.56
C PHE A 129 -20.18 42.65 -7.05
N PHE A 130 -19.81 41.61 -6.29
CA PHE A 130 -19.59 41.70 -4.85
C PHE A 130 -18.20 41.15 -4.55
N ILE A 131 -17.32 42.02 -4.06
CA ILE A 131 -16.08 41.67 -3.40
C ILE A 131 -16.46 41.33 -1.95
N MET A 132 -16.26 40.09 -1.50
CA MET A 132 -16.34 39.76 -0.08
C MET A 132 -14.94 39.46 0.46
N SER A 133 -14.56 40.32 1.40
CA SER A 133 -13.43 40.25 2.30
C SER A 133 -13.49 39.04 3.24
N LYS A 134 -12.31 38.65 3.74
CA LYS A 134 -12.03 37.58 4.72
C LYS A 134 -13.07 37.48 5.85
N PRO A 135 -13.46 36.28 6.30
CA PRO A 135 -14.24 36.13 7.52
C PRO A 135 -13.32 36.19 8.75
N THR A 136 -13.59 37.16 9.61
CA THR A 136 -13.08 37.26 10.99
C THR A 136 -13.71 36.17 11.84
N LEU A 137 -12.89 35.41 12.56
CA LEU A 137 -13.31 34.40 13.52
C LEU A 137 -14.11 35.07 14.65
N THR A 138 -15.37 34.69 14.82
CA THR A 138 -16.18 35.02 16.01
C THR A 138 -16.62 33.73 16.67
N ILE A 139 -16.13 33.49 17.89
CA ILE A 139 -16.47 32.34 18.73
C ILE A 139 -17.75 32.67 19.51
N PRO A 140 -18.84 31.89 19.40
CA PRO A 140 -19.96 32.00 20.31
C PRO A 140 -19.70 31.16 21.57
N THR A 141 -19.77 31.81 22.72
CA THR A 141 -19.81 31.20 24.06
C THR A 141 -21.04 30.32 24.22
N SER A 142 -20.86 29.08 24.69
CA SER A 142 -21.93 28.15 25.08
C SER A 142 -21.90 27.89 26.61
N PRO A 143 -23.06 27.67 27.27
CA PRO A 143 -23.23 27.83 28.71
C PRO A 143 -22.65 26.70 29.56
N GLN A 144 -22.05 27.09 30.68
CA GLN A 144 -21.55 26.25 31.76
C GLN A 144 -22.69 25.58 32.55
N HIS A 145 -23.19 24.43 32.11
CA HIS A 145 -23.85 23.48 33.02
C HIS A 145 -23.81 22.08 32.44
N LEU A 146 -22.78 21.30 32.81
CA LEU A 146 -22.74 19.82 32.90
C LEU A 146 -21.29 19.30 33.10
N ARG A 147 -20.50 19.96 33.96
CA ARG A 147 -19.23 19.42 34.46
C ARG A 147 -19.19 19.56 35.98
N ASN A 148 -19.94 18.71 36.68
CA ASN A 148 -19.74 18.53 38.13
C ASN A 148 -20.29 17.17 38.60
N ARG A 149 -19.82 16.08 37.98
CA ARG A 149 -20.06 14.74 38.52
C ARG A 149 -19.05 13.69 38.07
N GLN A 150 -17.76 14.00 38.13
CA GLN A 150 -16.69 12.96 38.02
C GLN A 150 -15.29 13.49 38.40
N ARG A 151 -15.16 14.17 39.54
CA ARG A 151 -13.87 14.42 40.19
C ARG A 151 -14.01 14.18 41.70
N LYS A 152 -13.93 12.92 42.09
CA LYS A 152 -13.52 12.51 43.44
C LYS A 152 -12.67 11.26 43.26
N ASN A 153 -11.45 11.31 43.79
CA ASN A 153 -10.42 10.27 43.88
C ASN A 153 -9.38 10.25 42.74
N LEU A 154 -8.43 11.19 42.83
CA LEU A 154 -7.02 11.03 42.46
C LEU A 154 -6.19 11.93 43.40
N PRO A 155 -5.06 11.49 43.95
CA PRO A 155 -4.19 12.34 44.76
C PRO A 155 -3.42 13.32 43.87
N ASP A 156 -3.20 14.55 44.37
CA ASP A 156 -2.51 15.64 43.68
C ASP A 156 -1.01 15.33 43.51
N TYR A 157 -0.47 15.64 42.33
CA TYR A 157 0.96 15.56 41.99
C TYR A 157 1.51 17.00 41.93
N ASP A 158 2.48 17.29 42.80
CA ASP A 158 3.17 18.59 42.90
C ASP A 158 4.53 18.50 42.18
N PRO A 159 4.83 19.36 41.19
CA PRO A 159 6.03 19.21 40.35
C PRO A 159 7.30 19.88 40.90
N ASP A 160 7.31 20.41 42.14
CA ASP A 160 8.46 21.19 42.66
C ASP A 160 9.19 20.60 43.88
N SER A 161 9.02 19.32 44.22
CA SER A 161 9.76 18.68 45.31
C SER A 161 10.87 17.75 44.80
N ASP A 162 12.01 18.29 44.40
CA ASP A 162 13.31 17.59 44.44
C ASP A 162 14.47 18.58 44.22
N LEU A 163 14.68 19.45 45.21
CA LEU A 163 15.97 20.07 45.44
C LEU A 163 16.24 20.10 46.96
N SER A 164 17.46 19.71 47.31
CA SER A 164 18.15 19.83 48.60
C SER A 164 17.85 18.81 49.71
N GLU A 165 18.92 18.08 50.04
CA GLU A 165 19.49 17.88 51.37
C GLU A 165 19.59 16.46 51.94
N SER A 166 20.85 16.13 52.22
CA SER A 166 21.40 15.02 52.98
C SER A 166 21.11 15.14 54.48
N GLU A 167 20.80 14.02 55.13
CA GLU A 167 21.50 13.47 56.32
C GLU A 167 20.60 12.48 57.11
N GLY A 168 21.21 11.37 57.58
CA GLY A 168 20.95 10.86 58.93
C GLY A 168 20.01 9.66 59.17
N LEU A 169 20.65 8.49 59.33
CA LEU A 169 20.41 7.46 60.38
C LEU A 169 19.24 6.45 60.28
N GLY A 170 19.63 5.18 60.06
CA GLY A 170 19.36 4.10 61.04
C GLY A 170 18.45 2.94 60.62
N GLY A 171 19.03 1.73 60.45
CA GLY A 171 18.28 0.48 60.71
C GLY A 171 18.51 -0.70 59.74
N THR A 172 19.42 -1.60 60.12
CA THR A 172 19.45 -3.07 59.87
C THR A 172 19.44 -3.62 58.43
N ARG A 173 20.60 -4.12 57.99
CA ARG A 173 20.80 -5.06 56.87
C ARG A 173 20.39 -6.50 57.23
N PRO A 174 19.75 -7.24 56.32
CA PRO A 174 20.04 -8.65 56.08
C PRO A 174 21.04 -8.81 54.92
N GLN A 175 21.86 -9.86 54.97
CA GLN A 175 22.92 -10.19 54.01
C GLN A 175 22.41 -10.61 52.61
N PRO A 176 23.23 -10.50 51.56
CA PRO A 176 22.85 -10.86 50.20
C PRO A 176 22.88 -12.38 50.01
N ASP A 177 21.77 -12.92 49.51
CA ASP A 177 21.73 -14.23 48.85
C ASP A 177 22.22 -14.00 47.42
N ASP A 178 23.41 -14.54 47.13
CA ASP A 178 24.00 -14.63 45.81
C ASP A 178 23.29 -15.73 45.00
N THR A 179 22.21 -15.35 44.33
CA THR A 179 21.65 -16.09 43.19
C THR A 179 21.23 -15.11 42.10
N TRP A 180 22.22 -14.56 41.40
CA TRP A 180 22.01 -14.03 40.06
C TRP A 180 21.90 -15.22 39.10
N GLU A 181 20.74 -15.88 39.10
CA GLU A 181 20.36 -16.71 37.97
C GLU A 181 20.02 -15.77 36.81
N ASP A 182 20.74 -15.98 35.70
CA ASP A 182 20.57 -15.33 34.41
C ASP A 182 19.19 -15.65 33.81
N ASP A 183 18.13 -15.05 34.34
CA ASP A 183 16.81 -15.03 33.70
C ASP A 183 16.73 -13.80 32.77
N GLU A 184 17.47 -13.84 31.66
CA GLU A 184 17.06 -13.16 30.42
C GLU A 184 15.84 -13.87 29.81
N GLU A 185 14.81 -14.16 30.63
CA GLU A 185 13.48 -14.41 30.12
C GLU A 185 12.87 -13.03 29.91
N THR A 186 12.93 -12.55 28.66
CA THR A 186 12.30 -11.34 28.13
C THR A 186 11.17 -10.85 29.03
N ALA A 187 11.33 -9.70 29.68
CA ALA A 187 10.27 -9.07 30.45
C ALA A 187 9.07 -8.85 29.52
N VAL A 188 8.16 -9.82 29.47
CA VAL A 188 6.94 -9.76 28.67
C VAL A 188 6.10 -8.69 29.33
N ASP A 189 6.02 -7.53 28.66
CA ASP A 189 5.21 -6.39 29.04
C ASP A 189 3.85 -6.84 29.59
N ASP A 190 3.73 -6.84 30.92
CA ASP A 190 2.60 -7.44 31.66
C ASP A 190 1.31 -6.58 31.51
N ASP A 191 1.44 -5.45 30.81
CA ASP A 191 0.37 -4.50 30.51
C ASP A 191 -0.40 -4.79 29.21
N SER A 192 0.10 -5.70 28.34
CA SER A 192 -0.64 -6.05 27.13
C SER A 192 -1.92 -6.83 27.46
N TYR A 193 -3.09 -6.23 27.16
CA TYR A 193 -4.41 -6.86 27.33
C TYR A 193 -4.49 -8.24 26.66
N VAL A 194 -3.85 -8.38 25.49
CA VAL A 194 -3.81 -9.65 24.75
C VAL A 194 -3.09 -10.71 25.58
N GLN A 195 -1.86 -10.43 26.01
CA GLN A 195 -1.07 -11.38 26.81
C GLN A 195 -1.79 -11.77 28.10
N ARG A 196 -2.36 -10.79 28.81
CA ARG A 196 -3.15 -11.02 30.02
C ARG A 196 -4.36 -11.93 29.78
N THR A 197 -5.04 -11.75 28.64
CA THR A 197 -6.19 -12.57 28.25
C THR A 197 -5.74 -13.99 27.89
N LEU A 198 -4.64 -14.14 27.13
CA LEU A 198 -4.11 -15.44 26.72
C LEU A 198 -3.58 -16.28 27.89
N ARG A 199 -3.03 -15.65 28.93
CA ARG A 199 -2.61 -16.34 30.17
C ARG A 199 -3.81 -16.80 31.00
N ARG A 200 -4.90 -16.04 31.03
CA ARG A 200 -6.11 -16.36 31.83
C ARG A 200 -7.03 -17.38 31.16
N GLU A 201 -7.21 -17.28 29.85
CA GLU A 201 -8.07 -18.20 29.09
C GLU A 201 -7.22 -19.32 28.48
N LYS A 202 -7.44 -20.57 28.90
CA LYS A 202 -6.79 -21.72 28.24
C LYS A 202 -7.48 -22.03 26.90
N PRO A 203 -6.73 -22.33 25.83
CA PRO A 203 -7.33 -22.73 24.57
C PRO A 203 -8.00 -24.11 24.71
N LEU A 204 -8.97 -24.39 23.84
CA LEU A 204 -9.53 -25.73 23.67
C LEU A 204 -8.41 -26.73 23.30
N PRO A 205 -8.56 -28.01 23.69
CA PRO A 205 -7.54 -29.03 23.42
C PRO A 205 -7.24 -29.14 21.91
N PRO A 206 -6.03 -29.61 21.57
CA PRO A 206 -5.64 -29.78 20.18
C PRO A 206 -6.58 -30.74 19.46
N ILE A 207 -6.70 -30.52 18.15
CA ILE A 207 -7.52 -31.34 17.29
C ILE A 207 -6.76 -32.63 16.99
N THR A 208 -7.42 -33.75 17.27
CA THR A 208 -6.95 -35.12 17.06
C THR A 208 -8.00 -35.88 16.26
N TRP A 209 -7.62 -37.02 15.68
CA TRP A 209 -8.56 -37.89 14.98
C TRP A 209 -9.76 -38.34 15.85
N ARG A 210 -9.61 -38.35 17.18
CA ARG A 210 -10.66 -38.77 18.12
C ARG A 210 -11.71 -37.69 18.42
N ASN A 211 -11.35 -36.41 18.34
CA ASN A 211 -12.26 -35.29 18.66
C ASN A 211 -12.64 -34.43 17.44
N PHE A 212 -11.98 -34.59 16.29
CA PHE A 212 -12.17 -33.77 15.09
C PHE A 212 -13.65 -33.53 14.73
N TYR A 213 -14.48 -34.58 14.72
CA TYR A 213 -15.91 -34.46 14.38
C TYR A 213 -16.71 -33.57 15.34
N ARG A 214 -16.27 -33.43 16.60
CA ARG A 214 -16.90 -32.54 17.59
C ARG A 214 -16.45 -31.09 17.46
N GLU A 215 -15.27 -30.89 16.87
CA GLU A 215 -14.65 -29.57 16.69
C GLU A 215 -15.10 -28.88 15.41
N ILE A 216 -15.77 -29.60 14.50
CA ILE A 216 -16.39 -29.01 13.31
C ILE A 216 -17.60 -28.14 13.69
N ASN A 217 -17.64 -26.94 13.15
CA ASN A 217 -18.82 -26.09 13.12
C ASN A 217 -19.76 -26.56 12.01
N LEU A 218 -20.70 -27.43 12.40
CA LEU A 218 -21.59 -28.11 11.45
C LEU A 218 -22.40 -27.13 10.58
N ILE A 219 -22.89 -26.04 11.16
CA ILE A 219 -23.75 -25.08 10.44
C ILE A 219 -22.96 -24.40 9.32
N SER A 220 -21.81 -23.82 9.66
CA SER A 220 -20.94 -23.17 8.68
C SER A 220 -20.44 -24.17 7.63
N THR A 221 -20.07 -25.38 8.06
CA THR A 221 -19.58 -26.43 7.15
C THR A 221 -20.65 -26.87 6.16
N LEU A 222 -21.90 -27.05 6.61
CA LEU A 222 -23.01 -27.37 5.71
C LEU A 222 -23.27 -26.25 4.70
N ALA A 223 -23.27 -24.99 5.13
CA ALA A 223 -23.44 -23.86 4.22
C ALA A 223 -22.32 -23.81 3.15
N LEU A 224 -21.06 -23.98 3.59
CA LEU A 224 -19.87 -23.95 2.72
C LEU A 224 -19.72 -25.19 1.83
N THR A 225 -20.52 -26.24 2.02
CA THR A 225 -20.50 -27.45 1.18
C THR A 225 -21.73 -27.55 0.28
N ILE A 226 -22.93 -27.26 0.80
CA ILE A 226 -24.19 -27.33 0.05
C ILE A 226 -24.20 -26.30 -1.09
N VAL A 227 -23.78 -25.06 -0.84
CA VAL A 227 -23.83 -24.00 -1.87
C VAL A 227 -22.92 -24.32 -3.08
N PRO A 228 -21.63 -24.72 -2.90
CA PRO A 228 -20.83 -25.17 -4.04
C PRO A 228 -21.40 -26.40 -4.75
N VAL A 229 -21.95 -27.38 -4.02
CA VAL A 229 -22.57 -28.58 -4.63
C VAL A 229 -23.78 -28.20 -5.46
N LEU A 230 -24.65 -27.30 -4.97
CA LEU A 230 -25.78 -26.78 -5.72
C LEU A 230 -25.32 -25.99 -6.96
N SER A 231 -24.28 -25.18 -6.84
CA SER A 231 -23.70 -24.44 -7.96
C SER A 231 -23.15 -25.38 -9.03
N LEU A 232 -22.41 -26.42 -8.64
CA LEU A 232 -21.85 -27.41 -9.57
C LEU A 232 -22.95 -28.22 -10.24
N TYR A 233 -23.91 -28.73 -9.47
CA TYR A 233 -25.08 -29.43 -10.01
C TYR A 233 -25.87 -28.54 -10.99
N GLY A 234 -26.07 -27.27 -10.63
CA GLY A 234 -26.70 -26.26 -11.47
C GLY A 234 -25.97 -26.07 -12.79
N ALA A 235 -24.65 -25.89 -12.74
CA ALA A 235 -23.80 -25.73 -13.93
C ALA A 235 -23.83 -26.94 -14.87
N LEU A 236 -24.01 -28.16 -14.32
CA LEU A 236 -24.08 -29.39 -15.11
C LEU A 236 -25.48 -29.69 -15.67
N THR A 237 -26.55 -29.17 -15.07
CA THR A 237 -27.93 -29.58 -15.37
C THR A 237 -28.84 -28.47 -15.88
N THR A 238 -28.38 -27.22 -15.87
CA THR A 238 -29.21 -26.06 -16.23
C THR A 238 -28.49 -25.27 -17.32
N PRO A 239 -29.11 -25.01 -18.48
CA PRO A 239 -28.50 -24.16 -19.49
C PRO A 239 -28.45 -22.72 -19.00
N LEU A 240 -27.33 -22.03 -19.27
CA LEU A 240 -27.16 -20.64 -18.84
C LEU A 240 -27.85 -19.67 -19.81
N CYS A 241 -28.94 -19.04 -19.36
CA CYS A 241 -29.57 -17.94 -20.07
C CYS A 241 -28.76 -16.64 -19.91
N ARG A 242 -28.60 -15.87 -21.00
CA ARG A 242 -27.87 -14.58 -20.99
C ARG A 242 -28.43 -13.55 -20.01
N PHE A 243 -29.77 -13.49 -19.86
CA PHE A 243 -30.41 -12.56 -18.94
C PHE A 243 -30.19 -12.99 -17.49
N THR A 244 -30.22 -14.30 -17.22
CA THR A 244 -29.86 -14.86 -15.91
C THR A 244 -28.40 -14.63 -15.57
N LEU A 245 -27.49 -14.75 -16.53
CA LEU A 245 -26.08 -14.42 -16.33
C LEU A 245 -25.91 -12.95 -15.95
N ALA A 246 -26.48 -12.03 -16.74
CA ALA A 246 -26.43 -10.60 -16.45
C ALA A 246 -27.02 -10.29 -15.07
N TRP A 247 -28.18 -10.88 -14.74
CA TRP A 247 -28.80 -10.75 -13.43
C TRP A 247 -27.93 -11.29 -12.31
N SER A 248 -27.30 -12.45 -12.48
CA SER A 248 -26.38 -13.03 -11.50
C SER A 248 -25.21 -12.09 -11.20
N ILE A 249 -24.67 -11.42 -12.22
CA ILE A 249 -23.58 -10.45 -12.09
C ILE A 249 -24.07 -9.18 -11.39
N VAL A 250 -25.20 -8.61 -11.80
CA VAL A 250 -25.77 -7.41 -11.14
C VAL A 250 -26.06 -7.72 -9.67
N TYR A 251 -26.64 -8.88 -9.40
CA TYR A 251 -26.99 -9.29 -8.05
C TYR A 251 -25.76 -9.62 -7.20
N TYR A 252 -24.70 -10.17 -7.80
CA TYR A 252 -23.37 -10.31 -7.17
C TYR A 252 -22.88 -8.97 -6.62
N TYR A 253 -22.84 -7.92 -7.45
CA TYR A 253 -22.40 -6.58 -7.02
C TYR A 253 -23.35 -5.97 -5.99
N PHE A 254 -24.66 -6.15 -6.11
CA PHE A 254 -25.61 -5.67 -5.12
C PHE A 254 -25.38 -6.31 -3.73
N THR A 255 -25.22 -7.64 -3.68
CA THR A 255 -24.93 -8.33 -2.41
C THR A 255 -23.55 -7.98 -1.88
N GLY A 256 -22.56 -7.80 -2.77
CA GLY A 256 -21.22 -7.32 -2.44
C GLY A 256 -21.24 -5.93 -1.80
N LEU A 257 -21.96 -4.97 -2.38
CA LEU A 257 -22.17 -3.64 -1.78
C LEU A 257 -22.84 -3.71 -0.40
N GLY A 258 -23.74 -4.67 -0.19
CA GLY A 258 -24.32 -4.93 1.13
C GLY A 258 -23.27 -5.26 2.19
N ILE A 259 -22.21 -6.00 1.81
CA ILE A 259 -21.06 -6.30 2.67
C ILE A 259 -20.13 -5.08 2.76
N THR A 260 -19.62 -4.58 1.64
CA THR A 260 -18.56 -3.56 1.60
C THR A 260 -19.08 -2.17 2.02
N ALA A 261 -20.13 -1.64 1.38
CA ALA A 261 -20.68 -0.34 1.75
C ALA A 261 -21.46 -0.41 3.07
N GLY A 262 -22.15 -1.54 3.31
CA GLY A 262 -22.98 -1.76 4.50
C GLY A 262 -22.18 -2.30 5.69
N TYR A 263 -22.05 -3.62 5.76
CA TYR A 263 -21.54 -4.32 6.96
C TYR A 263 -20.18 -3.79 7.41
N HIS A 264 -19.31 -3.56 6.44
CA HIS A 264 -17.94 -3.10 6.63
C HIS A 264 -17.86 -1.61 6.91
N ARG A 265 -18.04 -0.75 5.89
CA ARG A 265 -17.77 0.69 6.00
C ARG A 265 -18.78 1.43 6.89
N LEU A 266 -20.08 1.15 6.72
CA LEU A 266 -21.13 1.82 7.49
C LEU A 266 -21.22 1.31 8.94
N TRP A 267 -21.38 0.01 9.14
CA TRP A 267 -21.65 -0.54 10.47
C TRP A 267 -20.39 -0.94 11.24
N ALA A 268 -19.39 -1.58 10.65
CA ALA A 268 -18.18 -1.93 11.38
C ALA A 268 -17.29 -0.71 11.66
N HIS A 269 -17.06 0.14 10.65
CA HIS A 269 -16.11 1.26 10.72
C HIS A 269 -16.73 2.64 10.96
N ARG A 270 -18.03 2.80 10.72
CA ARG A 270 -18.74 4.07 10.91
C ARG A 270 -18.08 5.19 10.10
N SER A 271 -17.71 4.89 8.85
CA SER A 271 -17.00 5.81 7.96
C SER A 271 -17.93 6.81 7.26
N TYR A 272 -19.24 6.61 7.34
CA TYR A 272 -20.25 7.57 6.88
C TYR A 272 -21.58 7.34 7.60
N ASN A 273 -22.51 8.29 7.47
CA ASN A 273 -23.91 8.15 7.90
C ASN A 273 -24.80 7.84 6.69
N ALA A 274 -25.80 6.99 6.88
CA ALA A 274 -26.73 6.59 5.84
C ALA A 274 -28.18 6.91 6.23
N SER A 275 -28.98 7.37 5.27
CA SER A 275 -30.44 7.50 5.45
C SER A 275 -31.07 6.14 5.75
N PRO A 276 -32.25 6.09 6.40
CA PRO A 276 -32.94 4.82 6.65
C PRO A 276 -33.16 3.98 5.38
N LEU A 277 -33.48 4.64 4.26
CA LEU A 277 -33.67 3.96 2.97
C LEU A 277 -32.39 3.24 2.53
N LEU A 278 -31.24 3.93 2.57
CA LEU A 278 -29.96 3.34 2.22
C LEU A 278 -29.56 2.22 3.20
N GLN A 279 -29.84 2.39 4.49
CA GLN A 279 -29.60 1.35 5.49
C GLN A 279 -30.40 0.07 5.20
N TYR A 280 -31.70 0.17 4.89
CA TYR A 280 -32.51 -1.00 4.52
C TYR A 280 -32.04 -1.64 3.21
N PHE A 281 -31.68 -0.84 2.20
CA PHE A 281 -31.12 -1.33 0.93
C PHE A 281 -29.86 -2.17 1.15
N LEU A 282 -28.90 -1.64 1.93
CA LEU A 282 -27.66 -2.34 2.25
C LEU A 282 -27.88 -3.55 3.17
N ALA A 283 -28.82 -3.46 4.12
CA ALA A 283 -29.15 -4.57 5.01
C ALA A 283 -29.77 -5.76 4.24
N LEU A 284 -30.62 -5.48 3.25
CA LEU A 284 -31.18 -6.50 2.36
C LEU A 284 -30.09 -7.12 1.47
N GLY A 285 -29.22 -6.30 0.86
CA GLY A 285 -28.08 -6.77 0.08
C GLY A 285 -27.14 -7.67 0.89
N GLY A 286 -26.75 -7.24 2.10
CA GLY A 286 -25.87 -8.01 2.98
C GLY A 286 -26.52 -9.30 3.49
N SER A 287 -27.85 -9.31 3.65
CA SER A 287 -28.59 -10.55 3.96
C SER A 287 -28.55 -11.53 2.78
N GLY A 288 -28.54 -11.05 1.54
CA GLY A 288 -28.37 -11.88 0.33
C GLY A 288 -26.97 -12.50 0.17
N ALA A 289 -25.96 -11.98 0.86
CA ALA A 289 -24.61 -12.55 0.92
C ALA A 289 -24.48 -13.70 1.95
N VAL A 290 -25.41 -13.82 2.90
CA VAL A 290 -25.47 -14.95 3.86
C VAL A 290 -24.19 -15.10 4.71
N GLU A 291 -23.62 -14.00 5.19
CA GLU A 291 -22.36 -13.99 5.98
C GLU A 291 -22.54 -13.72 7.48
N GLY A 292 -23.76 -13.89 7.97
CA GLY A 292 -24.18 -13.54 9.32
C GLY A 292 -24.97 -12.23 9.37
N SER A 293 -25.64 -12.00 10.50
CA SER A 293 -26.33 -10.72 10.71
C SER A 293 -25.32 -9.57 10.80
N ILE A 294 -25.74 -8.34 10.49
CA ILE A 294 -24.90 -7.13 10.59
C ILE A 294 -24.18 -7.07 11.94
N ARG A 295 -24.92 -7.31 13.03
CA ARG A 295 -24.39 -7.30 14.40
C ARG A 295 -23.26 -8.32 14.61
N TRP A 296 -23.44 -9.54 14.11
CA TRP A 296 -22.46 -10.62 14.30
C TRP A 296 -21.20 -10.37 13.47
N TRP A 297 -21.39 -10.00 12.20
CA TRP A 297 -20.31 -9.72 11.25
C TRP A 297 -19.47 -8.52 11.73
N ALA A 298 -20.11 -7.39 12.01
CA ALA A 298 -19.40 -6.17 12.43
C ALA A 298 -18.68 -6.35 13.78
N ARG A 299 -19.21 -7.16 14.71
CA ARG A 299 -18.49 -7.52 15.95
C ARG A 299 -17.21 -8.30 15.63
N GLY A 300 -17.29 -9.29 14.75
CA GLY A 300 -16.15 -10.09 14.32
C GLY A 300 -15.09 -9.22 13.65
N HIS A 301 -15.51 -8.36 12.72
CA HIS A 301 -14.63 -7.45 11.99
C HIS A 301 -13.95 -6.42 12.88
N ARG A 302 -14.68 -5.83 13.84
CA ARG A 302 -14.07 -4.92 14.84
C ARG A 302 -13.05 -5.64 15.72
N ALA A 303 -13.30 -6.91 16.08
CA ALA A 303 -12.34 -7.71 16.82
C ALA A 303 -11.10 -8.04 15.97
N HIS A 304 -11.30 -8.33 14.69
CA HIS A 304 -10.20 -8.54 13.74
C HIS A 304 -9.27 -7.32 13.70
N HIS A 305 -9.76 -6.10 13.42
CA HIS A 305 -8.91 -4.90 13.41
C HIS A 305 -8.21 -4.61 14.75
N ARG A 306 -8.87 -4.87 15.87
CA ARG A 306 -8.31 -4.55 17.19
C ARG A 306 -7.22 -5.52 17.61
N TYR A 307 -7.32 -6.77 17.15
CA TYR A 307 -6.49 -7.87 17.58
C TYR A 307 -5.78 -8.53 16.41
N THR A 308 -5.63 -7.80 15.29
CA THR A 308 -5.04 -8.28 14.04
C THR A 308 -3.78 -9.07 14.34
N ASP A 309 -3.65 -10.23 13.71
CA ASP A 309 -2.45 -11.05 13.82
C ASP A 309 -2.16 -11.65 15.22
N THR A 310 -3.12 -11.57 16.15
CA THR A 310 -3.02 -12.24 17.46
C THR A 310 -3.95 -13.45 17.55
N ASP A 311 -3.80 -14.22 18.64
CA ASP A 311 -4.68 -15.36 18.94
C ASP A 311 -6.14 -14.97 19.27
N LEU A 312 -6.40 -13.68 19.48
CA LEU A 312 -7.74 -13.12 19.70
C LEU A 312 -8.42 -12.66 18.40
N ASP A 313 -7.70 -12.62 17.29
CA ASP A 313 -8.27 -12.39 15.95
C ASP A 313 -9.10 -13.62 15.52
N PRO A 314 -10.40 -13.44 15.19
CA PRO A 314 -11.26 -14.54 14.77
C PRO A 314 -10.77 -15.31 13.54
N TYR A 315 -10.00 -14.67 12.64
CA TYR A 315 -9.55 -15.29 11.38
C TYR A 315 -8.10 -14.91 11.03
N SER A 316 -7.25 -14.83 12.05
CA SER A 316 -5.82 -14.53 11.96
C SER A 316 -5.11 -15.18 10.76
N ALA A 317 -4.42 -14.36 9.97
CA ALA A 317 -3.64 -14.78 8.82
C ALA A 317 -2.41 -15.62 9.21
N HIS A 318 -1.88 -15.47 10.43
CA HIS A 318 -0.75 -16.27 10.94
C HIS A 318 -1.04 -17.77 11.04
N LYS A 319 -2.31 -18.17 11.07
CA LYS A 319 -2.72 -19.59 11.06
C LYS A 319 -2.67 -20.22 9.67
N GLY A 320 -2.26 -19.46 8.65
CA GLY A 320 -2.06 -19.92 7.28
C GLY A 320 -3.17 -19.48 6.33
N LEU A 321 -2.84 -19.41 5.03
CA LEU A 321 -3.73 -18.94 3.97
C LEU A 321 -5.07 -19.69 3.91
N LEU A 322 -5.05 -21.03 4.02
CA LEU A 322 -6.27 -21.84 3.97
C LEU A 322 -7.13 -21.65 5.23
N TRP A 323 -6.48 -21.41 6.37
CA TRP A 323 -7.19 -21.14 7.61
C TRP A 323 -7.95 -19.81 7.53
N SER A 324 -7.28 -18.72 7.14
CA SER A 324 -7.91 -17.40 7.05
C SER A 324 -8.93 -17.29 5.91
N HIS A 325 -8.78 -18.10 4.84
CA HIS A 325 -9.78 -18.17 3.78
C HIS A 325 -11.07 -18.88 4.24
N VAL A 326 -10.97 -20.13 4.70
CA VAL A 326 -12.18 -20.96 5.00
C VAL A 326 -12.07 -21.72 6.31
N GLY A 327 -10.87 -22.11 6.74
CA GLY A 327 -10.68 -22.99 7.91
C GLY A 327 -11.29 -22.46 9.20
N TRP A 328 -11.21 -21.13 9.44
CA TRP A 328 -11.76 -20.48 10.62
C TRP A 328 -13.28 -20.62 10.77
N MET A 329 -14.01 -20.85 9.67
CA MET A 329 -15.45 -21.09 9.70
C MET A 329 -15.80 -22.56 9.92
N ILE A 330 -14.97 -23.47 9.42
CA ILE A 330 -15.18 -24.92 9.52
C ILE A 330 -14.86 -25.42 10.93
N VAL A 331 -13.80 -24.90 11.54
CA VAL A 331 -13.31 -25.36 12.84
C VAL A 331 -13.74 -24.39 13.93
N LYS A 332 -14.32 -24.91 15.01
CA LYS A 332 -14.68 -24.09 16.18
C LYS A 332 -13.45 -23.34 16.70
N PRO A 333 -13.55 -22.05 17.03
CA PRO A 333 -12.39 -21.27 17.46
C PRO A 333 -11.83 -21.85 18.77
N ARG A 334 -10.49 -21.97 18.86
CA ARG A 334 -9.83 -22.55 20.04
C ARG A 334 -9.86 -21.62 21.25
N ARG A 335 -10.03 -20.32 21.00
CA ARG A 335 -10.17 -19.26 22.01
C ARG A 335 -11.39 -18.42 21.67
N LYS A 336 -11.95 -17.73 22.65
CA LYS A 336 -13.00 -16.76 22.36
C LYS A 336 -12.36 -15.58 21.60
N PRO A 337 -12.94 -15.13 20.48
CA PRO A 337 -12.48 -13.91 19.82
C PRO A 337 -12.50 -12.72 20.77
N GLY A 338 -11.57 -11.80 20.58
CA GLY A 338 -11.42 -10.63 21.46
C GLY A 338 -12.67 -9.74 21.53
N ILE A 339 -12.73 -8.93 22.58
CA ILE A 339 -13.88 -8.08 22.88
C ILE A 339 -13.91 -6.86 21.94
N ALA A 340 -15.05 -6.65 21.30
CA ALA A 340 -15.35 -5.46 20.52
C ALA A 340 -16.64 -4.79 21.01
N ASP A 341 -16.64 -3.46 21.12
CA ASP A 341 -17.86 -2.72 21.43
C ASP A 341 -18.84 -2.82 20.26
N VAL A 342 -20.11 -3.03 20.57
CA VAL A 342 -21.25 -3.14 19.63
C VAL A 342 -22.48 -2.40 20.15
N SER A 343 -22.29 -1.50 21.13
CA SER A 343 -23.35 -0.73 21.77
C SER A 343 -24.13 0.14 20.79
N ASP A 344 -23.44 0.71 19.81
CA ASP A 344 -24.02 1.47 18.70
C ASP A 344 -24.89 0.59 17.77
N LEU A 345 -24.40 -0.60 17.43
CA LEU A 345 -25.16 -1.59 16.64
C LEU A 345 -26.42 -2.05 17.37
N SER A 346 -26.36 -2.17 18.71
CA SER A 346 -27.52 -2.51 19.55
C SER A 346 -28.59 -1.43 19.53
N ARG A 347 -28.23 -0.17 19.28
CA ARG A 347 -29.16 0.98 19.28
C ARG A 347 -29.77 1.25 17.91
N ASN A 348 -29.12 0.82 16.83
CA ASN A 348 -29.62 1.01 15.47
C ASN A 348 -30.84 0.11 15.19
N GLN A 349 -31.98 0.72 14.83
CA GLN A 349 -33.24 0.01 14.60
C GLN A 349 -33.19 -0.94 13.40
N VAL A 350 -32.52 -0.56 12.31
CA VAL A 350 -32.36 -1.40 11.10
C VAL A 350 -31.53 -2.63 11.43
N VAL A 351 -30.43 -2.46 12.17
CA VAL A 351 -29.58 -3.57 12.61
C VAL A 351 -30.35 -4.54 13.51
N ARG A 352 -31.15 -4.02 14.46
CA ARG A 352 -32.00 -4.85 15.33
C ARG A 352 -33.05 -5.63 14.52
N TRP A 353 -33.72 -4.96 13.58
CA TRP A 353 -34.68 -5.58 12.68
C TRP A 353 -34.03 -6.70 11.86
N GLN A 354 -32.91 -6.41 11.21
CA GLN A 354 -32.20 -7.37 10.37
C GLN A 354 -31.71 -8.57 11.19
N HIS A 355 -31.17 -8.34 12.39
CA HIS A 355 -30.73 -9.40 13.28
C HIS A 355 -31.90 -10.27 13.76
N ARG A 356 -33.06 -9.67 14.08
CA ARG A 356 -34.27 -10.39 14.51
C ARG A 356 -34.86 -11.25 13.38
N TRP A 357 -34.84 -10.76 12.15
CA TRP A 357 -35.43 -11.41 10.97
C TRP A 357 -34.40 -12.08 10.07
N TYR A 358 -33.19 -12.32 10.58
CA TYR A 358 -32.06 -12.73 9.76
C TYR A 358 -32.32 -14.02 8.98
N LEU A 359 -32.89 -15.04 9.64
CA LEU A 359 -33.15 -16.34 9.00
C LEU A 359 -34.12 -16.22 7.80
N PRO A 360 -35.32 -15.61 7.92
CA PRO A 360 -36.16 -15.34 6.75
C PRO A 360 -35.47 -14.50 5.68
N LEU A 361 -34.69 -13.49 6.07
CA LEU A 361 -34.02 -12.58 5.12
C LEU A 361 -32.94 -13.29 4.29
N ILE A 362 -32.18 -14.23 4.85
CA ILE A 362 -31.17 -14.96 4.07
C ILE A 362 -31.79 -15.90 3.03
N PHE A 363 -32.91 -16.55 3.33
CA PHE A 363 -33.61 -17.37 2.33
C PHE A 363 -34.31 -16.48 1.30
N GLY A 364 -34.93 -15.40 1.76
CA GLY A 364 -35.60 -14.40 0.93
C GLY A 364 -34.65 -13.75 -0.06
N MET A 365 -33.58 -13.11 0.41
CA MET A 365 -32.64 -12.37 -0.43
C MET A 365 -31.56 -13.27 -1.04
N GLY A 366 -31.19 -14.37 -0.40
CA GLY A 366 -30.13 -15.27 -0.89
C GLY A 366 -30.58 -16.19 -2.01
N PHE A 367 -31.85 -16.62 -2.04
CA PHE A 367 -32.34 -17.58 -3.05
C PHE A 367 -33.67 -17.17 -3.68
N PHE A 368 -34.67 -16.80 -2.87
CA PHE A 368 -36.03 -16.62 -3.37
C PHE A 368 -36.16 -15.40 -4.30
N PHE A 369 -35.66 -14.24 -3.89
CA PHE A 369 -35.69 -13.01 -4.67
C PHE A 369 -34.95 -13.12 -6.01
N PRO A 370 -33.67 -13.56 -6.08
CA PRO A 370 -33.01 -13.68 -7.38
C PRO A 370 -33.68 -14.72 -8.29
N THR A 371 -34.28 -15.77 -7.73
CA THR A 371 -35.05 -16.77 -8.49
C THR A 371 -36.34 -16.19 -9.05
N LEU A 372 -37.09 -15.44 -8.23
CA LEU A 372 -38.33 -14.78 -8.66
C LEU A 372 -38.09 -13.79 -9.78
N VAL A 373 -37.04 -12.99 -9.70
CA VAL A 373 -36.72 -11.99 -10.74
C VAL A 373 -36.46 -12.69 -12.09
N ALA A 374 -35.68 -13.77 -12.10
CA ALA A 374 -35.43 -14.52 -13.33
C ALA A 374 -36.66 -15.26 -13.86
N GLY A 375 -37.42 -15.89 -12.94
CA GLY A 375 -38.62 -16.64 -13.26
C GLY A 375 -39.76 -15.77 -13.81
N LEU A 376 -40.07 -14.66 -13.14
CA LEU A 376 -41.12 -13.74 -13.56
C LEU A 376 -40.66 -12.81 -14.69
N GLY A 377 -39.37 -12.47 -14.76
CA GLY A 377 -38.83 -11.55 -15.76
C GLY A 377 -38.69 -12.18 -17.14
N TRP A 378 -38.09 -13.37 -17.24
CA TRP A 378 -37.83 -14.05 -18.52
C TRP A 378 -38.05 -15.56 -18.47
N GLY A 379 -38.81 -16.07 -17.50
CA GLY A 379 -39.23 -17.47 -17.44
C GLY A 379 -38.18 -18.46 -16.91
N ASP A 380 -36.98 -18.00 -16.53
CA ASP A 380 -35.87 -18.88 -16.15
C ASP A 380 -35.80 -19.12 -14.64
N TRP A 381 -36.80 -19.83 -14.10
CA TRP A 381 -36.87 -20.20 -12.68
C TRP A 381 -35.66 -21.03 -12.23
N ARG A 382 -35.28 -22.00 -13.06
CA ARG A 382 -34.21 -22.94 -12.73
C ARG A 382 -32.84 -22.23 -12.76
N GLY A 383 -32.58 -21.41 -13.77
CA GLY A 383 -31.36 -20.62 -13.84
C GLY A 383 -31.31 -19.55 -12.74
N GLY A 384 -32.44 -18.93 -12.40
CA GLY A 384 -32.54 -18.01 -11.26
C GLY A 384 -32.10 -18.65 -9.94
N PHE A 385 -32.51 -19.88 -9.67
CA PHE A 385 -32.11 -20.60 -8.47
C PHE A 385 -30.64 -21.03 -8.48
N PHE A 386 -30.17 -21.65 -9.55
CA PHE A 386 -28.82 -22.22 -9.59
C PHE A 386 -27.73 -21.18 -9.86
N TYR A 387 -27.94 -20.23 -10.77
CA TYR A 387 -26.95 -19.23 -11.12
C TYR A 387 -27.07 -17.97 -10.25
N ALA A 388 -28.24 -17.31 -10.24
CA ALA A 388 -28.42 -16.08 -9.49
C ALA A 388 -28.56 -16.32 -7.97
N GLY A 389 -29.00 -17.51 -7.56
CA GLY A 389 -28.99 -18.01 -6.19
C GLY A 389 -27.64 -18.64 -5.80
N ALA A 390 -27.43 -19.92 -6.15
CA ALA A 390 -26.31 -20.71 -5.64
C ALA A 390 -24.93 -20.26 -6.14
N ALA A 391 -24.71 -20.17 -7.46
CA ALA A 391 -23.41 -19.84 -8.03
C ALA A 391 -22.95 -18.44 -7.63
N ARG A 392 -23.84 -17.45 -7.71
CA ARG A 392 -23.54 -16.09 -7.25
C ARG A 392 -23.19 -16.07 -5.75
N LEU A 393 -23.88 -16.84 -4.91
CA LEU A 393 -23.54 -16.94 -3.47
C LEU A 393 -22.15 -17.53 -3.25
N LEU A 394 -21.79 -18.58 -3.99
CA LEU A 394 -20.45 -19.16 -3.98
C LEU A 394 -19.38 -18.11 -4.30
N PHE A 395 -19.57 -17.33 -5.36
CA PHE A 395 -18.61 -16.28 -5.75
C PHE A 395 -18.51 -15.15 -4.73
N VAL A 396 -19.63 -14.73 -4.13
CA VAL A 396 -19.61 -13.71 -3.05
C VAL A 396 -18.83 -14.20 -1.85
N HIS A 397 -19.06 -15.45 -1.40
CA HIS A 397 -18.33 -16.03 -0.27
C HIS A 397 -16.83 -16.05 -0.51
N HIS A 398 -16.38 -16.60 -1.64
CA HIS A 398 -14.95 -16.63 -1.94
C HIS A 398 -14.35 -15.23 -2.15
N SER A 399 -15.12 -14.29 -2.70
CA SER A 399 -14.73 -12.89 -2.82
C SER A 399 -14.45 -12.27 -1.44
N THR A 400 -15.36 -12.43 -0.48
CA THR A 400 -15.15 -11.95 0.90
C THR A 400 -13.99 -12.68 1.58
N PHE A 401 -13.89 -14.01 1.42
CA PHE A 401 -12.84 -14.80 2.06
C PHE A 401 -11.44 -14.45 1.53
N CYS A 402 -11.32 -13.98 0.28
CA CYS A 402 -10.08 -13.45 -0.26
C CYS A 402 -9.61 -12.18 0.47
N VAL A 403 -10.49 -11.41 1.12
CA VAL A 403 -10.08 -10.27 1.95
C VAL A 403 -9.28 -10.78 3.17
N ASN A 404 -9.80 -11.80 3.86
CA ASN A 404 -9.12 -12.37 5.02
C ASN A 404 -7.85 -13.16 4.66
N SER A 405 -7.77 -13.68 3.43
CA SER A 405 -6.63 -14.49 2.98
C SER A 405 -5.69 -13.72 2.06
N LEU A 406 -6.05 -13.54 0.79
CA LEU A 406 -5.17 -12.92 -0.21
C LEU A 406 -4.73 -11.50 0.21
N ALA A 407 -5.62 -10.71 0.83
CA ALA A 407 -5.29 -9.35 1.25
C ALA A 407 -4.36 -9.28 2.48
N HIS A 408 -3.98 -10.41 3.08
CA HIS A 408 -2.96 -10.51 4.13
C HIS A 408 -1.66 -11.19 3.66
N TRP A 409 -1.62 -11.66 2.40
CA TRP A 409 -0.50 -12.46 1.88
C TRP A 409 0.09 -11.88 0.60
N LEU A 410 -0.74 -11.31 -0.27
CA LEU A 410 -0.36 -10.83 -1.58
C LEU A 410 -0.40 -9.31 -1.62
N GLY A 411 0.72 -8.68 -1.94
CA GLY A 411 0.82 -7.24 -2.17
C GLY A 411 1.87 -6.53 -1.33
N GLU A 412 1.78 -5.21 -1.35
CA GLU A 412 2.73 -4.28 -0.73
C GLU A 412 2.20 -3.76 0.62
N ALA A 413 3.08 -3.20 1.44
CA ALA A 413 2.76 -2.57 2.71
C ALA A 413 3.12 -1.06 2.69
N PRO A 414 2.45 -0.24 1.85
CA PRO A 414 2.85 1.14 1.63
C PRO A 414 2.61 2.10 2.80
N PHE A 415 1.87 1.70 3.84
CA PHE A 415 1.52 2.58 4.98
C PHE A 415 2.08 2.10 6.32
N ASP A 416 2.04 0.80 6.61
CA ASP A 416 2.63 0.18 7.81
C ASP A 416 2.93 -1.29 7.54
N ASP A 417 3.99 -1.84 8.13
CA ASP A 417 4.40 -3.24 7.95
C ASP A 417 4.47 -4.05 9.25
N LYS A 418 3.87 -3.55 10.34
CA LYS A 418 3.81 -4.29 11.62
C LYS A 418 2.84 -5.46 11.57
N HIS A 419 1.84 -5.38 10.70
CA HIS A 419 0.81 -6.39 10.52
C HIS A 419 0.81 -6.92 9.08
N THR A 420 0.16 -8.05 8.88
CA THR A 420 0.07 -8.77 7.61
C THR A 420 -0.75 -8.11 6.48
N PRO A 421 -1.73 -7.20 6.69
CA PRO A 421 -2.52 -6.60 5.61
C PRO A 421 -1.67 -5.98 4.48
N ARG A 422 -2.05 -6.23 3.23
CA ARG A 422 -1.36 -5.82 2.01
C ARG A 422 -2.29 -5.11 1.03
N ASP A 423 -1.71 -4.18 0.27
CA ASP A 423 -2.35 -3.52 -0.86
C ASP A 423 -2.05 -4.28 -2.16
N HIS A 424 -3.09 -4.68 -2.89
CA HIS A 424 -2.92 -5.35 -4.17
C HIS A 424 -4.12 -5.18 -5.12
N ILE A 425 -3.83 -4.82 -6.37
CA ILE A 425 -4.86 -4.52 -7.38
C ILE A 425 -5.69 -5.75 -7.79
N ILE A 426 -5.07 -6.93 -7.94
CA ILE A 426 -5.81 -8.16 -8.29
C ILE A 426 -6.74 -8.53 -7.14
N THR A 427 -6.27 -8.36 -5.90
CA THR A 427 -7.09 -8.57 -4.71
C THR A 427 -8.28 -7.61 -4.76
N ALA A 428 -8.06 -6.33 -5.09
CA ALA A 428 -9.16 -5.36 -5.21
C ALA A 428 -10.19 -5.75 -6.27
N PHE A 429 -9.78 -6.32 -7.41
CA PHE A 429 -10.73 -6.81 -8.42
C PHE A 429 -11.57 -7.99 -7.90
N VAL A 430 -10.94 -8.99 -7.29
CA VAL A 430 -11.67 -10.17 -6.79
C VAL A 430 -12.50 -9.88 -5.53
N THR A 431 -12.24 -8.78 -4.83
CA THR A 431 -12.92 -8.39 -3.58
C THR A 431 -13.77 -7.12 -3.70
N ILE A 432 -14.13 -6.69 -4.92
CA ILE A 432 -15.03 -5.53 -5.13
C ILE A 432 -14.49 -4.24 -4.49
N GLY A 433 -13.17 -4.05 -4.56
CA GLY A 433 -12.46 -2.85 -4.07
C GLY A 433 -11.79 -3.00 -2.71
N GLU A 434 -11.93 -4.15 -2.04
CA GLU A 434 -11.45 -4.35 -0.67
C GLU A 434 -9.96 -4.74 -0.58
N GLY A 435 -9.24 -4.79 -1.71
CA GLY A 435 -7.85 -5.26 -1.77
C GLY A 435 -6.76 -4.25 -1.47
N TYR A 436 -7.10 -2.98 -1.22
CA TYR A 436 -6.18 -2.00 -0.63
C TYR A 436 -6.25 -2.12 0.90
N HIS A 437 -5.81 -3.28 1.39
CA HIS A 437 -6.07 -3.72 2.75
C HIS A 437 -5.05 -3.18 3.76
N ASN A 438 -3.84 -2.87 3.31
CA ASN A 438 -2.84 -2.18 4.14
C ASN A 438 -3.33 -0.76 4.49
N PHE A 439 -3.81 -0.01 3.49
CA PHE A 439 -4.44 1.28 3.74
C PHE A 439 -5.63 1.16 4.71
N HIS A 440 -6.49 0.18 4.46
CA HIS A 440 -7.69 -0.03 5.26
C HIS A 440 -7.40 -0.34 6.73
N HIS A 441 -6.39 -1.17 7.02
CA HIS A 441 -6.00 -1.50 8.40
C HIS A 441 -5.33 -0.34 9.12
N GLU A 442 -4.54 0.47 8.42
CA GLU A 442 -3.91 1.66 9.00
C GLU A 442 -4.93 2.79 9.24
N PHE A 443 -5.87 2.98 8.31
CA PHE A 443 -6.86 4.07 8.34
C PHE A 443 -8.32 3.57 8.31
N PRO A 444 -8.77 2.77 9.30
CA PRO A 444 -10.00 1.99 9.22
C PRO A 444 -11.28 2.85 9.19
N GLN A 445 -11.24 4.11 9.60
CA GLN A 445 -12.41 5.00 9.54
C GLN A 445 -12.55 5.75 8.20
N ASP A 446 -11.58 5.67 7.30
CA ASP A 446 -11.73 6.24 5.96
C ASP A 446 -12.82 5.47 5.20
N PHE A 447 -13.71 6.19 4.51
CA PHE A 447 -14.75 5.54 3.70
C PHE A 447 -14.19 4.90 2.43
N ARG A 448 -12.93 5.18 2.08
CA ARG A 448 -12.22 4.66 0.91
C ARG A 448 -11.29 3.55 1.36
N ASN A 449 -11.25 2.43 0.66
CA ASN A 449 -10.09 1.55 0.76
C ASN A 449 -9.01 2.01 -0.22
N ALA A 450 -9.43 2.47 -1.40
CA ALA A 450 -8.50 2.98 -2.40
C ALA A 450 -8.53 4.52 -2.45
N ILE A 451 -7.46 5.16 -2.00
CA ILE A 451 -7.39 6.63 -1.85
C ILE A 451 -7.35 7.40 -3.17
N ARG A 452 -6.78 6.82 -4.23
CA ARG A 452 -6.71 7.48 -5.54
C ARG A 452 -8.03 7.31 -6.29
N TRP A 453 -8.41 8.32 -7.07
CA TRP A 453 -9.69 8.31 -7.78
C TRP A 453 -9.79 7.16 -8.80
N TYR A 454 -8.67 6.79 -9.44
CA TYR A 454 -8.58 5.75 -10.47
C TYR A 454 -8.39 4.33 -9.92
N GLN A 455 -7.99 4.19 -8.64
CA GLN A 455 -7.85 2.87 -8.04
C GLN A 455 -9.23 2.22 -7.90
N TYR A 456 -9.31 0.95 -8.29
CA TYR A 456 -10.54 0.18 -8.35
C TYR A 456 -11.13 0.01 -6.94
N ASP A 457 -12.20 0.76 -6.68
CA ASP A 457 -12.99 0.69 -5.46
C ASP A 457 -14.42 1.09 -5.82
N PRO A 458 -15.22 0.17 -6.38
CA PRO A 458 -16.61 0.45 -6.75
C PRO A 458 -17.47 0.86 -5.55
N THR A 459 -17.12 0.39 -4.35
CA THR A 459 -17.79 0.75 -3.10
C THR A 459 -17.60 2.23 -2.77
N LYS A 460 -16.39 2.77 -2.93
CA LYS A 460 -16.12 4.22 -2.77
C LYS A 460 -16.97 5.05 -3.73
N TRP A 461 -17.04 4.65 -5.00
CA TRP A 461 -17.84 5.39 -5.99
C TRP A 461 -19.34 5.30 -5.69
N PHE A 462 -19.82 4.13 -5.26
CA PHE A 462 -21.20 3.96 -4.81
C PHE A 462 -21.54 4.88 -3.64
N ILE A 463 -20.70 4.93 -2.60
CA ILE A 463 -20.90 5.80 -1.42
C ILE A 463 -20.87 7.28 -1.83
N ALA A 464 -19.95 7.67 -2.72
CA ALA A 464 -19.87 9.04 -3.23
C ALA A 464 -21.14 9.44 -4.02
N VAL A 465 -21.68 8.56 -4.85
CA VAL A 465 -22.96 8.78 -5.55
C VAL A 465 -24.12 8.86 -4.55
N ALA A 466 -24.16 7.97 -3.55
CA ALA A 466 -25.17 8.03 -2.51
C ALA A 466 -25.10 9.35 -1.72
N ALA A 467 -23.91 9.89 -1.50
CA ALA A 467 -23.71 11.19 -0.86
C ALA A 467 -24.19 12.33 -1.75
N PHE A 468 -23.89 12.28 -3.05
CA PHE A 468 -24.39 13.25 -4.03
C PHE A 468 -25.92 13.27 -4.10
N LEU A 469 -26.57 12.12 -3.95
CA LEU A 469 -28.03 11.98 -3.89
C LEU A 469 -28.63 12.34 -2.52
N GLY A 470 -27.82 12.71 -1.53
CA GLY A 470 -28.26 13.02 -0.16
C GLY A 470 -28.67 11.80 0.68
N LEU A 471 -28.36 10.59 0.22
CA LEU A 471 -28.63 9.33 0.94
C LEU A 471 -27.52 8.98 1.93
N ALA A 472 -26.31 9.51 1.73
CA ALA A 472 -25.17 9.39 2.63
C ALA A 472 -24.64 10.78 3.04
N THR A 473 -24.15 10.91 4.26
CA THR A 473 -23.58 12.15 4.80
C THR A 473 -22.37 11.85 5.68
N GLU A 474 -21.58 12.88 6.04
CA GLU A 474 -20.44 12.75 6.95
C GLU A 474 -19.42 11.69 6.51
N LEU A 475 -19.10 11.66 5.21
CA LEU A 475 -18.08 10.75 4.66
C LEU A 475 -16.72 11.10 5.26
N LYS A 476 -16.16 10.19 6.03
CA LYS A 476 -14.89 10.39 6.72
C LYS A 476 -13.71 10.06 5.82
N THR A 477 -12.78 11.00 5.72
CA THR A 477 -11.48 10.79 5.07
C THR A 477 -10.37 11.14 6.04
N PHE A 478 -9.31 10.34 6.08
CA PHE A 478 -8.13 10.72 6.84
C PHE A 478 -7.42 11.92 6.22
N PRO A 479 -6.79 12.81 7.02
CA PRO A 479 -6.03 13.93 6.49
C PRO A 479 -4.87 13.47 5.59
N ASP A 480 -4.75 14.06 4.40
CA ASP A 480 -3.73 13.70 3.42
C ASP A 480 -2.29 13.76 3.98
N ASN A 481 -2.03 14.66 4.93
CA ASN A 481 -0.72 14.77 5.57
C ASN A 481 -0.36 13.51 6.36
N GLU A 482 -1.30 12.93 7.12
CA GLU A 482 -1.04 11.73 7.93
C GLU A 482 -0.88 10.50 7.03
N ILE A 483 -1.67 10.40 5.97
CA ILE A 483 -1.52 9.36 4.94
C ILE A 483 -0.11 9.43 4.30
N ARG A 484 0.35 10.64 3.94
CA ARG A 484 1.69 10.83 3.36
C ARG A 484 2.80 10.52 4.34
N LYS A 485 2.66 10.84 5.63
CA LYS A 485 3.65 10.48 6.65
C LYS A 485 3.86 8.97 6.71
N GLY A 486 2.79 8.16 6.70
CA GLY A 486 2.90 6.70 6.64
C GLY A 486 3.68 6.23 5.41
N GLN A 487 3.33 6.76 4.23
CA GLN A 487 4.02 6.43 2.97
C GLN A 487 5.50 6.80 2.97
N TYR A 488 5.86 8.00 3.42
CA TYR A 488 7.25 8.42 3.49
C TYR A 488 8.01 7.71 4.60
N GLY A 489 7.34 7.33 5.69
CA GLY A 489 7.92 6.48 6.75
C GLY A 489 8.35 5.13 6.19
N MET A 490 7.47 4.46 5.46
CA MET A 490 7.78 3.18 4.81
C MET A 490 8.89 3.31 3.77
N LYS A 491 8.87 4.35 2.94
CA LYS A 491 9.97 4.64 1.99
C LYS A 491 11.29 4.95 2.67
N LEU A 492 11.27 5.68 3.78
CA LEU A 492 12.49 5.96 4.54
C LEU A 492 13.05 4.67 5.13
N LYS A 493 12.19 3.79 5.64
CA LYS A 493 12.59 2.47 6.15
C LYS A 493 13.25 1.61 5.05
N GLU A 494 12.66 1.59 3.86
CA GLU A 494 13.22 0.91 2.68
C GLU A 494 14.58 1.52 2.28
N LEU A 495 14.66 2.85 2.16
CA LEU A 495 15.92 3.54 1.86
C LEU A 495 17.00 3.31 2.92
N GLN A 496 16.64 3.21 4.19
CA GLN A 496 17.58 2.88 5.27
C GLN A 496 18.12 1.46 5.16
N GLN A 497 17.31 0.52 4.66
CA GLN A 497 17.77 -0.83 4.39
C GLN A 497 18.74 -0.84 3.21
N ASP A 498 18.37 -0.21 2.09
CA ASP A 498 19.24 -0.06 0.92
C ASP A 498 20.56 0.64 1.28
N PHE A 499 20.48 1.66 2.12
CA PHE A 499 21.64 2.39 2.62
C PHE A 499 22.62 1.47 3.36
N ARG A 500 22.16 0.46 4.09
CA ARG A 500 23.04 -0.49 4.80
C ARG A 500 23.73 -1.49 3.87
N GLU A 501 23.15 -1.76 2.70
CA GLU A 501 23.71 -2.68 1.71
C GLU A 501 24.79 -2.00 0.85
N VAL A 502 24.72 -0.68 0.68
CA VAL A 502 25.71 0.11 -0.06
C VAL A 502 26.91 0.43 0.83
N LYS A 503 28.13 0.26 0.29
CA LYS A 503 29.35 0.71 0.98
C LYS A 503 29.47 2.23 0.87
N TRP A 504 29.43 2.91 2.01
CA TRP A 504 29.58 4.36 2.11
C TRP A 504 30.99 4.76 2.56
N PRO A 505 31.43 5.99 2.27
CA PRO A 505 32.71 6.48 2.77
C PRO A 505 32.68 6.63 4.28
N THR A 506 33.86 6.58 4.90
CA THR A 506 34.02 6.86 6.33
C THR A 506 33.46 8.24 6.66
N SER A 507 32.76 8.34 7.79
CA SER A 507 32.25 9.63 8.28
C SER A 507 33.39 10.62 8.42
N SER A 508 33.15 11.87 8.03
CA SER A 508 34.17 12.93 8.17
C SER A 508 34.60 13.15 9.62
N ASN A 509 33.76 12.79 10.59
CA ASN A 509 34.06 12.91 12.01
C ASN A 509 35.02 11.83 12.52
N ASP A 510 35.16 10.73 11.79
CA ASP A 510 36.00 9.58 12.16
C ASP A 510 37.37 9.61 11.45
N LEU A 511 37.59 10.59 10.57
CA LEU A 511 38.84 10.75 9.84
C LEU A 511 39.88 11.48 10.71
N PRO A 512 41.16 11.06 10.66
CA PRO A 512 42.23 11.75 11.37
C PRO A 512 42.44 13.15 10.79
N ILE A 513 42.72 14.11 11.68
CA ILE A 513 43.07 15.48 11.30
C ILE A 513 44.59 15.57 11.22
N LEU A 514 45.11 15.99 10.06
CA LEU A 514 46.54 16.09 9.77
C LEU A 514 46.91 17.54 9.43
N THR A 515 48.06 18.00 9.92
CA THR A 515 48.61 19.29 9.46
C THR A 515 49.15 19.17 8.04
N TRP A 516 49.42 20.31 7.37
CA TRP A 516 50.00 20.30 6.03
C TRP A 516 51.36 19.61 5.99
N GLU A 517 52.20 19.84 7.00
CA GLU A 517 53.52 19.22 7.11
C GLU A 517 53.41 17.70 7.25
N GLN A 518 52.46 17.23 8.07
CA GLN A 518 52.20 15.79 8.25
C GLN A 518 51.69 15.14 6.96
N PHE A 519 50.78 15.81 6.24
CA PHE A 519 50.31 15.32 4.95
C PHE A 519 51.43 15.24 3.89
N VAL A 520 52.32 16.24 3.81
CA VAL A 520 53.46 16.21 2.86
C VAL A 520 54.42 15.11 3.20
N ASP A 521 54.69 14.91 4.49
CA ASP A 521 55.55 13.82 4.95
C ASP A 521 54.93 12.46 4.58
N GLU A 522 53.65 12.24 4.88
CA GLU A 522 52.94 11.01 4.49
C GLU A 522 52.87 10.80 2.97
N ALA A 523 52.81 11.87 2.18
CA ALA A 523 52.82 11.84 0.73
C ALA A 523 54.22 11.71 0.11
N ASP A 524 55.30 11.75 0.90
CA ASP A 524 56.66 11.52 0.38
C ASP A 524 56.79 10.08 -0.14
N LYS A 525 57.51 9.92 -1.25
CA LYS A 525 57.71 8.63 -1.93
C LYS A 525 58.33 7.55 -1.04
N LYS A 526 58.98 7.95 0.05
CA LYS A 526 59.55 7.03 1.06
C LYS A 526 58.48 6.28 1.85
N ASN A 527 57.30 6.87 2.01
CA ASN A 527 56.18 6.31 2.75
C ASN A 527 55.24 5.47 1.87
N GLY A 528 55.44 5.48 0.55
CA GLY A 528 54.80 4.56 -0.40
C GLY A 528 53.32 4.83 -0.65
N ARG A 529 52.78 5.98 -0.22
CA ARG A 529 51.38 6.38 -0.42
C ARG A 529 51.28 7.54 -1.39
N ASP A 530 50.45 7.40 -2.41
CA ASP A 530 50.11 8.44 -3.37
C ASP A 530 48.91 9.24 -2.82
N LEU A 531 49.17 10.33 -2.08
CA LEU A 531 48.13 11.14 -1.44
C LEU A 531 47.88 12.47 -2.15
N ILE A 532 46.62 12.92 -2.18
CA ILE A 532 46.20 14.23 -2.71
C ILE A 532 45.17 14.89 -1.79
N VAL A 533 45.12 16.23 -1.78
CA VAL A 533 44.07 16.98 -1.06
C VAL A 533 43.03 17.48 -2.06
N ILE A 534 41.75 17.23 -1.77
CA ILE A 534 40.61 17.77 -2.54
C ILE A 534 39.53 18.20 -1.54
N GLY A 535 39.14 19.47 -1.57
CA GLY A 535 38.08 20.01 -0.71
C GLY A 535 38.37 19.88 0.79
N GLY A 536 39.65 19.90 1.18
CA GLY A 536 40.11 19.77 2.58
C GLY A 536 40.19 18.34 3.10
N PHE A 537 39.84 17.35 2.28
CA PHE A 537 40.03 15.94 2.60
C PHE A 537 41.27 15.38 1.91
N ILE A 538 41.99 14.53 2.62
CA ILE A 538 43.13 13.77 2.11
C ILE A 538 42.60 12.48 1.51
N HIS A 539 42.98 12.22 0.26
CA HIS A 539 42.57 11.03 -0.48
C HIS A 539 43.79 10.20 -0.84
N ASP A 540 43.70 8.90 -0.57
CA ASP A 540 44.70 7.92 -0.99
C ASP A 540 44.33 7.38 -2.37
N VAL A 541 45.11 7.78 -3.38
CA VAL A 541 44.88 7.42 -4.77
C VAL A 541 45.85 6.34 -5.26
N THR A 542 46.60 5.69 -4.35
CA THR A 542 47.64 4.71 -4.69
C THR A 542 47.15 3.58 -5.58
N GLU A 543 45.96 3.04 -5.28
CA GLU A 543 45.37 1.96 -6.08
C GLU A 543 44.60 2.50 -7.30
N PHE A 544 44.05 3.72 -7.20
CA PHE A 544 43.17 4.29 -8.22
C PHE A 544 43.90 5.02 -9.36
N ILE A 545 45.12 5.49 -9.12
CA ILE A 545 45.85 6.39 -10.02
C ILE A 545 46.07 5.81 -11.43
N ASP A 546 46.16 4.48 -11.56
CA ASP A 546 46.31 3.78 -12.85
C ASP A 546 44.96 3.52 -13.55
N GLU A 547 43.87 3.49 -12.80
CA GLU A 547 42.51 3.30 -13.30
C GLU A 547 41.81 4.61 -13.67
N HIS A 548 42.39 5.76 -13.29
CA HIS A 548 41.82 7.07 -13.54
C HIS A 548 41.56 7.30 -15.06
N PRO A 549 40.32 7.59 -15.49
CA PRO A 549 39.97 7.69 -16.91
C PRO A 549 40.72 8.78 -17.69
N GLY A 550 41.12 9.87 -17.02
CA GLY A 550 41.96 10.92 -17.61
C GLY A 550 43.45 10.56 -17.71
N GLY A 551 43.83 9.36 -17.27
CA GLY A 551 45.19 8.83 -17.25
C GLY A 551 46.01 9.22 -16.02
N ARG A 552 47.00 8.37 -15.70
CA ARG A 552 47.93 8.47 -14.57
C ARG A 552 48.68 9.80 -14.49
N ALA A 553 49.01 10.36 -15.65
CA ALA A 553 49.85 11.55 -15.75
C ALA A 553 49.24 12.79 -15.07
N LEU A 554 47.91 12.95 -15.15
CA LEU A 554 47.22 14.11 -14.59
C LEU A 554 47.26 14.11 -13.06
N ILE A 555 47.03 12.95 -12.44
CA ILE A 555 47.07 12.79 -10.98
C ILE A 555 48.50 12.92 -10.45
N LYS A 556 49.49 12.34 -11.14
CA LYS A 556 50.91 12.40 -10.74
C LYS A 556 51.43 13.82 -10.51
N THR A 557 50.93 14.80 -11.26
CA THR A 557 51.36 16.21 -11.11
C THR A 557 50.87 16.85 -9.81
N ARG A 558 49.90 16.23 -9.14
CA ARG A 558 49.19 16.72 -7.95
C ARG A 558 49.44 15.91 -6.68
N LEU A 559 50.27 14.88 -6.73
CA LEU A 559 50.70 14.14 -5.53
C LEU A 559 51.37 15.08 -4.51
N GLY A 560 50.97 14.96 -3.24
CA GLY A 560 51.42 15.82 -2.14
C GLY A 560 50.97 17.28 -2.27
N LYS A 561 49.94 17.57 -3.08
CA LYS A 561 49.42 18.92 -3.33
C LYS A 561 47.90 18.99 -3.21
N ASP A 562 47.40 20.21 -3.08
CA ASP A 562 45.99 20.50 -3.26
C ASP A 562 45.59 20.46 -4.75
N ALA A 563 44.59 19.63 -5.06
CA ALA A 563 44.00 19.42 -6.36
C ALA A 563 42.54 19.88 -6.45
N THR A 564 42.01 20.57 -5.43
CA THR A 564 40.61 21.03 -5.33
C THR A 564 40.18 21.79 -6.58
N THR A 565 40.98 22.78 -6.99
CA THR A 565 40.69 23.55 -8.20
C THR A 565 40.69 22.66 -9.44
N ALA A 566 41.67 21.78 -9.60
CA ALA A 566 41.72 20.88 -10.76
C ALA A 566 40.54 19.91 -10.82
N PHE A 567 39.98 19.52 -9.66
CA PHE A 567 38.85 18.60 -9.56
C PHE A 567 37.49 19.28 -9.76
N HIS A 568 37.30 20.49 -9.21
CA HIS A 568 36.03 21.24 -9.23
C HIS A 568 35.94 22.31 -10.33
N GLY A 569 37.06 22.77 -10.90
CA GLY A 569 37.05 23.93 -11.79
C GLY A 569 38.38 24.22 -12.47
N GLY A 570 38.46 23.90 -13.76
CA GLY A 570 39.57 24.32 -14.62
C GLY A 570 39.43 23.82 -16.06
N VAL A 571 39.17 22.52 -16.22
CA VAL A 571 39.00 21.87 -17.54
C VAL A 571 37.83 20.88 -17.57
N TYR A 572 37.56 20.19 -16.45
CA TYR A 572 36.46 19.24 -16.30
C TYR A 572 35.77 19.44 -14.95
N GLU A 573 34.45 19.42 -14.97
CA GLU A 573 33.61 19.30 -13.77
C GLU A 573 33.30 17.81 -13.58
N HIS A 574 33.84 17.21 -12.52
CA HIS A 574 33.71 15.76 -12.31
C HIS A 574 32.25 15.37 -12.04
N SER A 575 31.86 14.18 -12.52
CA SER A 575 30.49 13.68 -12.35
C SER A 575 30.20 13.28 -10.89
N ASN A 576 28.92 13.20 -10.52
CA ASN A 576 28.51 12.69 -9.20
C ASN A 576 29.12 11.31 -8.88
N ALA A 577 29.30 10.45 -9.89
CA ALA A 577 29.94 9.15 -9.70
C ALA A 577 31.42 9.29 -9.31
N ALA A 578 32.15 10.22 -9.94
CA ALA A 578 33.53 10.52 -9.58
C ALA A 578 33.64 11.15 -8.17
N HIS A 579 32.67 11.99 -7.77
CA HIS A 579 32.58 12.49 -6.40
C HIS A 579 32.33 11.37 -5.38
N ASN A 580 31.43 10.43 -5.68
CA ASN A 580 31.14 9.29 -4.81
C ASN A 580 32.38 8.38 -4.66
N LEU A 581 33.05 8.07 -5.77
CA LEU A 581 34.28 7.27 -5.74
C LEU A 581 35.40 7.99 -4.98
N LEU A 582 35.59 9.28 -5.23
CA LEU A 582 36.58 10.08 -4.51
C LEU A 582 36.33 10.03 -3.00
N ALA A 583 35.08 10.16 -2.56
CA ALA A 583 34.76 10.08 -1.13
C ALA A 583 35.18 8.75 -0.49
N MET A 584 35.16 7.63 -1.24
CA MET A 584 35.62 6.31 -0.76
C MET A 584 37.12 6.24 -0.53
N LEU A 585 37.89 7.15 -1.13
CA LEU A 585 39.35 7.21 -1.03
C LEU A 585 39.83 8.07 0.14
N ARG A 586 38.91 8.63 0.95
CA ARG A 586 39.26 9.51 2.07
C ARG A 586 40.00 8.76 3.18
N VAL A 587 41.11 9.34 3.61
CA VAL A 587 41.95 8.81 4.68
C VAL A 587 42.26 9.84 5.78
N GLY A 588 41.90 11.10 5.59
CA GLY A 588 42.10 12.16 6.58
C GLY A 588 41.48 13.49 6.19
N VAL A 589 41.58 14.47 7.09
CA VAL A 589 41.15 15.86 6.91
C VAL A 589 42.35 16.76 7.19
N ILE A 590 42.55 17.79 6.37
CA ILE A 590 43.62 18.78 6.63
C ILE A 590 43.16 19.78 7.68
N GLU A 591 44.02 20.01 8.67
CA GLU A 591 43.83 21.04 9.69
C GLU A 591 43.75 22.43 9.03
N GLY A 592 42.68 23.17 9.32
CA GLY A 592 42.44 24.49 8.72
C GLY A 592 41.82 24.47 7.32
N GLY A 593 41.48 23.30 6.76
CA GLY A 593 40.76 23.17 5.50
C GLY A 593 41.65 22.87 4.30
N TYR A 594 41.63 23.70 3.25
CA TYR A 594 42.38 23.46 2.01
C TYR A 594 43.16 24.70 1.58
N GLU A 595 44.15 24.54 0.71
CA GLU A 595 44.98 25.67 0.25
C GLU A 595 44.18 26.59 -0.64
N VAL A 596 44.16 27.88 -0.29
CA VAL A 596 43.59 28.90 -1.18
C VAL A 596 44.72 29.50 -2.02
N GLU A 597 44.66 29.30 -3.34
CA GLU A 597 45.71 29.71 -4.29
C GLU A 597 46.14 31.18 -4.15
N HIS A 598 45.24 32.10 -3.82
CA HIS A 598 45.58 33.53 -3.64
C HIS A 598 46.42 33.81 -2.38
N LEU A 599 46.46 32.88 -1.42
CA LEU A 599 47.24 32.96 -0.19
C LEU A 599 48.64 32.34 -0.32
N LYS A 600 48.96 31.72 -1.46
CA LYS A 600 50.32 31.25 -1.75
C LYS A 600 51.26 32.46 -1.85
N LYS A 601 51.91 32.81 -0.73
CA LYS A 601 53.07 33.71 -0.76
C LYS A 601 54.09 33.07 -1.71
N LYS A 602 54.49 33.79 -2.77
CA LYS A 602 55.62 33.39 -3.62
C LYS A 602 56.85 33.23 -2.74
N VAL A 603 57.14 32.01 -2.29
CA VAL A 603 58.39 31.69 -1.58
C VAL A 603 59.48 31.63 -2.63
N GLY A 604 60.05 32.79 -2.93
CA GLY A 604 61.09 32.96 -3.92
C GLY A 604 61.21 34.42 -4.30
N VAL A 605 62.27 35.06 -3.80
CA VAL A 605 62.60 36.49 -3.96
C VAL A 605 61.78 37.41 -3.04
N PHE A 606 62.21 37.54 -1.78
CA PHE A 606 62.40 38.84 -1.10
C PHE A 606 63.10 38.58 0.24
N ARG A 607 64.42 38.36 0.17
CA ARG A 607 65.29 38.57 1.33
C ARG A 607 65.78 40.01 1.24
N LYS A 608 65.00 40.95 1.75
CA LYS A 608 65.47 42.17 2.42
C LYS A 608 64.29 43.02 2.88
N GLU A 609 64.39 43.39 4.16
CA GLU A 609 63.83 44.59 4.80
C GLU A 609 62.31 44.75 4.76
N GLN A 610 61.67 44.48 5.90
CA GLN A 610 61.01 45.54 6.67
C GLN A 610 60.62 45.03 8.07
N GLN A 611 61.29 45.57 9.07
CA GLN A 611 60.81 45.62 10.46
C GLN A 611 59.63 46.59 10.53
N ILE A 612 58.43 46.12 10.91
CA ILE A 612 57.41 46.96 11.57
C ILE A 612 56.59 46.04 12.52
N PRO A 613 55.92 46.56 13.57
CA PRO A 613 56.15 46.14 14.95
C PRO A 613 55.01 45.27 15.51
N ILE A 614 55.31 44.62 16.63
CA ILE A 614 54.34 43.89 17.45
C ILE A 614 53.26 44.87 17.95
N CYS A 615 51.99 44.61 17.60
CA CYS A 615 50.82 45.18 18.27
C CYS A 615 50.01 44.04 18.91
N GLY A 616 49.78 44.15 20.21
CA GLY A 616 49.08 43.16 21.04
C GLY A 616 47.57 43.05 20.79
N PRO A 617 46.88 42.19 21.56
CA PRO A 617 45.55 41.70 21.22
C PRO A 617 44.48 42.78 21.43
N LYS A 618 43.69 43.05 20.40
CA LYS A 618 42.40 43.74 20.55
C LYS A 618 41.27 42.76 20.28
N THR A 619 40.41 42.68 21.28
CA THR A 619 39.16 41.92 21.42
C THR A 619 38.26 41.95 20.18
N LEU A 620 37.80 40.76 19.77
CA LEU A 620 36.74 40.58 18.78
C LEU A 620 35.42 41.21 19.29
N GLY A 621 34.89 42.16 18.53
CA GLY A 621 33.50 42.59 18.60
C GLY A 621 32.67 41.71 17.66
N THR A 622 31.61 41.12 18.21
CA THR A 622 30.61 40.29 17.54
C THR A 622 29.81 41.11 16.52
N VAL A 623 29.71 40.60 15.29
CA VAL A 623 28.74 41.05 14.29
C VAL A 623 27.68 39.95 14.14
N SER A 624 26.44 40.30 14.46
CA SER A 624 25.25 39.47 14.35
C SER A 624 24.77 39.35 12.90
N THR A 625 24.51 38.12 12.45
CA THR A 625 23.75 37.82 11.22
C THR A 625 22.29 37.47 11.58
N PRO A 626 21.29 37.86 10.76
CA PRO A 626 19.88 37.66 11.07
C PRO A 626 19.41 36.21 10.89
N ASP A 627 18.48 35.83 11.77
CA ASP A 627 17.89 34.52 11.95
C ASP A 627 17.20 33.95 10.69
N SER A 628 17.47 32.68 10.40
CA SER A 628 16.62 31.79 9.60
C SER A 628 16.13 30.64 10.49
N PRO A 629 14.86 30.22 10.38
CA PRO A 629 14.20 29.38 11.38
C PRO A 629 14.76 27.95 11.37
N VAL A 630 15.34 27.55 12.50
CA VAL A 630 15.80 26.19 12.79
C VAL A 630 14.58 25.30 13.02
N LEU A 631 14.25 24.44 12.05
CA LEU A 631 13.50 23.22 12.29
C LEU A 631 14.41 22.27 13.06
N GLY A 632 14.13 22.13 14.36
CA GLY A 632 14.83 21.20 15.25
C GLY A 632 14.58 19.75 14.85
N ILE A 633 15.44 19.20 14.00
CA ILE A 633 15.63 17.77 13.85
C ILE A 633 16.98 17.46 14.49
N LYS A 634 16.96 16.78 15.64
CA LYS A 634 18.16 16.22 16.26
C LYS A 634 18.84 15.28 15.26
N PRO A 635 20.16 15.39 15.03
CA PRO A 635 20.89 14.38 14.30
C PRO A 635 20.95 13.12 15.17
N ILE A 636 20.33 12.05 14.71
CA ILE A 636 20.64 10.70 15.18
C ILE A 636 21.93 10.33 14.43
N TYR A 637 23.05 10.44 15.14
CA TYR A 637 24.35 9.95 14.71
C TYR A 637 24.38 8.41 14.77
N PRO A 638 25.26 7.78 13.96
CA PRO A 638 25.22 6.35 13.61
C PRO A 638 25.37 5.38 14.78
#